data_AF-A0A6P8EB05-F1
#
_entry.id   AF-A0A6P8EB05-F1
#
_cell.length_a   1.000
_cell.length_b   1.000
_cell.length_c   1.000
_cell.angle_alpha   90.00
_cell.angle_beta   90.00
_cell.angle_gamma   90.00
#
_symmetry.space_group_name_H-M   'P 1'
#
loop_
_entity.id
_entity.type
_entity.pdbx_description
1 polymer ?
#
loop_
_entity_poly.entity_id
_entity_poly.type
_entity_poly.pdbx_seq_one_letter_code
_entity_poly.pdbx_strand_id
1 'polypeptide(L)'
;MFLFCKSLKHLKGELKTFNKENYSDISKRVKKAECKLKVVQSKLLNGEESTDLLAAEQDLYHSYTELRSAKEAFFKQEALVRWLSLGDSNTGYFHKIVKARRSSHTIKVIFTENGIKLEDLTDISNEAVGFFQRLLGTKDPSVIGVDISTLQYILNFRLTLEQAAQLSRPVTEVEIKEVLWSMDSDSASGPDGSIGDNILLAHELVKGYDRTGASPRCAIKADIMKAFDFVDWNFLRCIFEAIGIPTIFATWVFEFIMGSRFSVLVNGGLQGYFNGLKGLRQGDPLSPYLFVMTIQVLTKILDKVAINGLIAYHPFCKKIQLTHLGFADDLLIFMKGELNSIKAVLDIFDMFYEMSGLRLNPAKTKIFCAGMEEQTIKHILNLSGLKRGSLPVRYLGVSLIADRIIDKDCKPLIEKITCRLQLVKSVIHSQVNFWCCAFVLPKKVLKKMEQKRKAFLLKEKMEMQGAKVVWDKVFLPKDEGGLGVKDFYTWNLSCNMKLIWLLFQKAGSLWIAWLNNYMVKGMSICSLKIPNGSSHALRKLLKIVSLFYPFLKHEIGDGQSTFFWFNNWTDRSPLFVEGSLYDIPCDAKLADALNNFVLTNIVSSEERRRGIQQLMTSTTVIPKKQDEIIWCATRKGKFSISGTWNELRNKSGKVIWYKLV
;
A
#
# COMPACT_ATOMS: atom_id res chain seq x y z
N MET A 1 18.15 30.15 -9.14
CA MET A 1 18.93 28.94 -8.77
C MET A 1 20.27 29.25 -8.06
N PHE A 2 21.06 30.25 -8.48
CA PHE A 2 22.35 30.61 -7.84
C PHE A 2 22.24 30.99 -6.35
N LEU A 3 21.27 31.84 -5.98
CA LEU A 3 21.03 32.22 -4.58
C LEU A 3 20.67 31.01 -3.72
N PHE A 4 19.77 30.14 -4.19
CA PHE A 4 19.41 28.90 -3.48
C PHE A 4 20.60 27.94 -3.33
N CYS A 5 21.40 27.73 -4.38
CA CYS A 5 22.64 26.94 -4.29
C CYS A 5 23.66 27.56 -3.32
N LYS A 6 23.76 28.89 -3.26
CA LYS A 6 24.64 29.60 -2.32
C LYS A 6 24.14 29.45 -0.89
N SER A 7 22.84 29.59 -0.66
CA SER A 7 22.21 29.35 0.65
C SER A 7 22.36 27.89 1.09
N LEU A 8 22.16 26.90 0.20
CA LEU A 8 22.42 25.49 0.50
C LEU A 8 23.89 25.20 0.76
N LYS A 9 24.82 25.86 0.05
CA LYS A 9 26.26 25.74 0.34
C LYS A 9 26.62 26.31 1.70
N HIS A 10 26.02 27.44 2.09
CA HIS A 10 26.20 28.03 3.41
C HIS A 10 25.60 27.12 4.50
N LEU A 11 24.37 26.64 4.29
CA LEU A 11 23.71 25.68 5.16
C LEU A 11 24.52 24.38 5.28
N LYS A 12 25.14 23.90 4.20
CA LYS A 12 26.04 22.74 4.24
C LYS A 12 27.26 22.99 5.12
N GLY A 13 27.78 24.21 5.16
CA GLY A 13 28.83 24.62 6.10
C GLY A 13 28.34 24.51 7.54
N GLU A 14 27.22 25.17 7.86
CA GLU A 14 26.59 25.13 9.18
C GLU A 14 26.25 23.70 9.62
N LEU A 15 25.64 22.89 8.76
CA LEU A 15 25.30 21.49 9.04
C LEU A 15 26.54 20.63 9.25
N LYS A 16 27.65 20.90 8.54
CA LYS A 16 28.93 20.23 8.79
C LYS A 16 29.51 20.61 10.14
N THR A 17 29.46 21.89 10.50
CA THR A 17 29.91 22.39 11.80
C THR A 17 29.05 21.79 12.91
N PHE A 18 27.72 21.86 12.79
CA PHE A 18 26.75 21.23 13.69
C PHE A 18 26.97 19.73 13.84
N ASN A 19 27.18 19.00 12.74
CA ASN A 19 27.52 17.58 12.79
C ASN A 19 28.87 17.35 13.49
N LYS A 20 29.90 18.14 13.18
CA LYS A 20 31.21 18.04 13.83
C LYS A 20 31.13 18.28 15.33
N GLU A 21 30.38 19.30 15.75
CA GLU A 21 30.24 19.72 17.14
C GLU A 21 29.37 18.78 17.97
N ASN A 22 28.31 18.22 17.39
CA ASN A 22 27.30 17.46 18.13
C ASN A 22 27.33 15.94 17.87
N TYR A 23 27.53 15.50 16.63
CA TYR A 23 27.31 14.10 16.21
C TYR A 23 28.54 13.38 15.62
N SER A 24 29.68 14.04 15.44
CA SER A 24 30.90 13.38 14.98
C SER A 24 31.42 12.38 16.01
N ASP A 25 31.89 11.22 15.53
CA ASP A 25 32.33 10.12 16.39
C ASP A 25 31.30 9.75 17.48
N ILE A 26 30.01 9.76 17.13
CA ILE A 26 28.90 9.57 18.07
C ILE A 26 29.05 8.32 18.95
N SER A 27 29.67 7.26 18.41
CA SER A 27 29.98 6.05 19.17
C SER A 27 30.96 6.27 20.32
N LYS A 28 32.00 7.11 20.12
CA LYS A 28 32.95 7.47 21.18
C LYS A 28 32.32 8.42 22.19
N ARG A 29 31.49 9.37 21.73
CA ARG A 29 30.78 10.32 22.60
C ARG A 29 29.80 9.63 23.54
N VAL A 30 28.99 8.71 23.04
CA VAL A 30 28.09 7.88 23.88
C VAL A 30 28.89 7.11 24.91
N LYS A 31 30.02 6.50 24.54
CA LYS A 31 30.88 5.76 25.47
C LYS A 31 31.47 6.68 26.56
N LYS A 32 31.86 7.91 26.20
CA LYS A 32 32.36 8.92 27.15
C LYS A 32 31.26 9.39 28.12
N ALA A 33 30.05 9.62 27.63
CA ALA A 33 28.90 9.97 28.46
C ALA A 33 28.51 8.83 29.40
N GLU A 34 28.51 7.58 28.92
CA GLU A 34 28.26 6.38 29.73
C GLU A 34 29.30 6.23 30.85
N CYS A 35 30.59 6.45 30.55
CA CYS A 35 31.64 6.41 31.57
C CYS A 35 31.45 7.50 32.64
N LYS A 36 31.10 8.72 32.25
CA LYS A 36 30.85 9.82 33.20
C LYS A 36 29.64 9.52 34.10
N LEU A 37 28.56 9.03 33.52
CA LEU A 37 27.35 8.65 34.25
C LEU A 37 27.64 7.54 35.26
N LYS A 38 28.38 6.49 34.86
CA LYS A 38 28.78 5.41 35.77
C LYS A 38 29.60 5.90 36.95
N VAL A 39 30.52 6.85 36.75
CA VAL A 39 31.34 7.41 37.84
C VAL A 39 30.46 8.10 38.89
N VAL A 40 29.47 8.89 38.46
CA VAL A 40 28.56 9.58 39.40
C VAL A 40 27.59 8.58 40.07
N GLN A 41 27.04 7.64 39.31
CA GLN A 41 26.18 6.59 39.86
C GLN A 41 26.91 5.69 40.86
N SER A 42 28.19 5.38 40.64
CA SER A 42 29.02 4.65 41.60
C SER A 42 29.27 5.44 42.89
N LYS A 43 29.40 6.77 42.83
CA LYS A 43 29.53 7.62 44.04
C LYS A 43 28.23 7.65 44.85
N LEU A 44 27.09 7.77 44.17
CA LEU A 44 25.77 7.69 44.82
C LEU A 44 25.53 6.31 45.47
N LEU A 45 25.89 5.22 44.79
CA LEU A 45 25.80 3.85 45.33
C LEU A 45 26.70 3.61 46.55
N ASN A 46 27.79 4.37 46.69
CA ASN A 46 28.72 4.28 47.81
C ASN A 46 28.32 5.18 49.00
N GLY A 47 27.13 5.80 48.98
CA GLY A 47 26.56 6.56 50.10
C GLY A 47 26.93 8.05 50.14
N GLU A 48 27.57 8.59 49.10
CA GLU A 48 27.79 10.04 48.95
C GLU A 48 26.54 10.71 48.37
N GLU A 49 25.47 10.80 49.16
CA GLU A 49 24.24 11.49 48.75
C GLU A 49 24.36 13.00 49.02
N SER A 50 24.59 13.77 47.95
CA SER A 50 24.51 15.24 47.94
C SER A 50 23.49 15.68 46.89
N THR A 51 22.78 16.77 47.17
CA THR A 51 21.83 17.41 46.23
C THR A 51 22.50 17.76 44.90
N ASP A 52 23.78 18.13 44.92
CA ASP A 52 24.55 18.48 43.72
C ASP A 52 24.90 17.25 42.89
N LEU A 53 25.14 16.10 43.54
CA LEU A 53 25.43 14.83 42.86
C LEU A 53 24.18 14.24 42.20
N LEU A 54 23.01 14.41 42.82
CA LEU A 54 21.72 14.00 42.24
C LEU A 54 21.37 14.85 41.00
N ALA A 55 21.54 16.18 41.07
CA ALA A 55 21.35 17.05 39.91
C ALA A 55 22.32 16.70 38.76
N ALA A 56 23.60 16.48 39.09
CA ALA A 56 24.61 16.09 38.10
C ALA A 56 24.34 14.70 37.48
N GLU A 57 23.79 13.74 38.24
CA GLU A 57 23.36 12.44 37.72
C GLU A 57 22.22 12.60 36.71
N GLN A 58 21.23 13.42 37.06
CA GLN A 58 20.05 13.65 36.24
C GLN A 58 20.43 14.32 34.90
N ASP A 59 21.31 15.32 34.92
CA ASP A 59 21.83 15.99 33.73
C ASP A 59 22.67 15.04 32.86
N LEU A 60 23.55 14.24 33.47
CA LEU A 60 24.36 13.26 32.76
C LEU A 60 23.51 12.13 32.17
N TYR A 61 22.44 11.74 32.87
CA TYR A 61 21.50 10.74 32.41
C TYR A 61 20.71 11.26 31.20
N HIS A 62 20.24 12.51 31.25
CA HIS A 62 19.57 13.16 30.13
C HIS A 62 20.49 13.24 28.91
N SER A 63 21.70 13.77 29.09
CA SER A 63 22.71 13.90 28.02
C SER A 63 23.11 12.54 27.42
N TYR A 64 23.29 11.51 28.27
CA TYR A 64 23.55 10.14 27.81
C TYR A 64 22.39 9.59 26.99
N THR A 65 21.15 9.81 27.44
CA THR A 65 19.94 9.32 26.77
C THR A 65 19.75 9.98 25.41
N GLU A 66 19.97 11.28 25.30
CA GLU A 66 19.93 12.02 24.03
C GLU A 66 21.00 11.54 23.04
N LEU A 67 22.27 11.47 23.47
CA LEU A 67 23.37 11.00 22.62
C LEU A 67 23.17 9.54 22.19
N ARG A 68 22.60 8.71 23.07
CA ARG A 68 22.27 7.32 22.78
C ARG A 68 21.14 7.21 21.75
N SER A 69 20.09 8.03 21.89
CA SER A 69 18.98 8.10 20.93
C SER A 69 19.48 8.57 19.55
N ALA A 70 20.35 9.58 19.52
CA ALA A 70 20.99 10.07 18.31
C ALA A 70 21.91 9.03 17.64
N LYS A 71 22.69 8.26 18.42
CA LYS A 71 23.51 7.14 17.90
C LYS A 71 22.63 6.08 17.22
N GLU A 72 21.49 5.77 17.82
CA GLU A 72 20.54 4.80 17.27
C GLU A 72 19.94 5.31 15.96
N ALA A 73 19.47 6.56 15.91
CA ALA A 73 18.96 7.19 14.70
C ALA A 73 19.99 7.18 13.56
N PHE A 74 21.24 7.53 13.86
CA PHE A 74 22.35 7.53 12.90
C PHE A 74 22.55 6.14 12.27
N PHE A 75 22.70 5.09 13.07
CA PHE A 75 22.92 3.74 12.55
C PHE A 75 21.68 3.11 11.92
N LYS A 76 20.48 3.50 12.37
CA LYS A 76 19.21 3.12 11.74
C LYS A 76 19.13 3.66 10.30
N GLN A 77 19.50 4.92 10.10
CA GLN A 77 19.55 5.57 8.79
C GLN A 77 20.61 4.92 7.89
N GLU A 78 21.83 4.72 8.40
CA GLU A 78 22.93 4.10 7.62
C GLU A 78 22.62 2.63 7.26
N ALA A 79 21.94 1.90 8.15
CA ALA A 79 21.50 0.54 7.89
C ALA A 79 20.24 0.48 6.98
N LEU A 80 19.67 1.61 6.53
CA LEU A 80 18.43 1.68 5.74
C LEU A 80 17.28 0.83 6.35
N VAL A 81 17.22 0.76 7.68
CA VAL A 81 16.21 -0.03 8.41
C VAL A 81 15.01 0.86 8.71
N ARG A 82 14.03 0.83 7.80
CA ARG A 82 12.89 1.77 7.76
C ARG A 82 11.81 1.54 8.83
N TRP A 83 11.87 0.47 9.61
CA TRP A 83 10.71 -0.05 10.36
C TRP A 83 10.87 -0.09 11.88
N LEU A 84 12.03 0.32 12.39
CA LEU A 84 12.35 0.25 13.82
C LEU A 84 11.88 1.56 14.48
N SER A 85 10.64 1.60 14.98
CA SER A 85 10.06 2.80 15.59
C SER A 85 9.90 2.76 17.11
N LEU A 86 10.11 1.61 17.78
CA LEU A 86 9.97 1.52 19.23
C LEU A 86 10.95 0.53 19.87
N GLY A 87 11.88 1.06 20.65
CA GLY A 87 12.00 0.69 22.06
C GLY A 87 12.84 -0.53 22.46
N ASP A 88 13.76 -1.02 21.64
CA ASP A 88 14.79 -1.95 22.15
C ASP A 88 16.10 -1.87 21.36
N SER A 89 17.14 -1.36 22.03
CA SER A 89 18.41 -0.92 21.46
C SER A 89 19.30 -2.09 21.00
N ASN A 90 19.72 -2.10 19.73
CA ASN A 90 20.75 -3.04 19.25
C ASN A 90 21.70 -2.41 18.22
N THR A 91 22.61 -1.55 18.71
CA THR A 91 23.66 -0.94 17.86
C THR A 91 24.59 -1.99 17.24
N GLY A 92 24.86 -3.10 17.92
CA GLY A 92 25.64 -4.22 17.39
C GLY A 92 25.00 -4.89 16.17
N TYR A 93 23.67 -4.96 16.14
CA TYR A 93 22.92 -5.45 14.98
C TYR A 93 23.10 -4.56 13.75
N PHE A 94 22.92 -3.24 13.90
CA PHE A 94 23.11 -2.31 12.80
C PHE A 94 24.55 -2.33 12.29
N HIS A 95 25.54 -2.36 13.18
CA HIS A 95 26.94 -2.52 12.80
C HIS A 95 27.23 -3.81 12.02
N LYS A 96 26.69 -4.95 12.47
CA LYS A 96 26.84 -6.24 11.75
C LYS A 96 26.17 -6.21 10.38
N ILE A 97 24.99 -5.58 10.26
CA ILE A 97 24.32 -5.39 8.97
C ILE A 97 25.11 -4.48 8.04
N VAL A 98 25.58 -3.33 8.52
CA VAL A 98 26.37 -2.40 7.72
C VAL A 98 27.65 -3.08 7.24
N LYS A 99 28.35 -3.81 8.11
CA LYS A 99 29.56 -4.56 7.74
C LYS A 99 29.28 -5.69 6.74
N ALA A 100 28.22 -6.48 6.95
CA ALA A 100 27.81 -7.52 6.02
C ALA A 100 27.41 -6.94 4.66
N ARG A 101 26.65 -5.84 4.64
CA ARG A 101 26.27 -5.16 3.39
C ARG A 101 27.48 -4.61 2.67
N ARG A 102 28.39 -3.90 3.35
CA ARG A 102 29.63 -3.40 2.73
C ARG A 102 30.40 -4.56 2.10
N SER A 103 30.57 -5.68 2.80
CA SER A 103 31.25 -6.87 2.26
C SER A 103 30.53 -7.49 1.05
N SER A 104 29.20 -7.54 1.05
CA SER A 104 28.42 -8.14 -0.06
C SER A 104 28.22 -7.21 -1.26
N HIS A 105 28.33 -5.89 -1.07
CA HIS A 105 28.09 -4.89 -2.12
C HIS A 105 29.40 -4.29 -2.68
N THR A 106 30.58 -4.71 -2.20
CA THR A 106 31.85 -4.34 -2.84
C THR A 106 31.93 -4.99 -4.22
N ILE A 107 31.96 -4.14 -5.25
CA ILE A 107 32.15 -4.55 -6.64
C ILE A 107 33.63 -4.87 -6.80
N LYS A 108 33.95 -6.15 -7.00
CA LYS A 108 35.32 -6.62 -7.21
C LYS A 108 35.69 -6.75 -8.69
N VAL A 109 34.71 -7.08 -9.52
CA VAL A 109 34.91 -7.36 -10.95
C VAL A 109 33.64 -6.94 -11.70
N ILE A 110 33.79 -6.32 -12.86
CA ILE A 110 32.71 -6.15 -13.84
C ILE A 110 33.14 -6.70 -15.20
N PHE A 111 32.17 -7.07 -16.03
CA PHE A 111 32.41 -7.45 -17.42
C PHE A 111 31.84 -6.36 -18.34
N THR A 112 32.59 -5.95 -19.35
CA THR A 112 32.11 -5.03 -20.38
C THR A 112 31.14 -5.75 -21.33
N GLU A 113 30.43 -4.99 -22.17
CA GLU A 113 29.54 -5.56 -23.21
C GLU A 113 30.29 -6.50 -24.18
N ASN A 114 31.60 -6.27 -24.36
CA ASN A 114 32.47 -7.10 -25.19
C ASN A 114 33.05 -8.31 -24.43
N GLY A 115 32.61 -8.57 -23.19
CA GLY A 115 33.05 -9.69 -22.37
C GLY A 115 34.41 -9.50 -21.69
N ILE A 116 34.98 -8.30 -21.71
CA ILE A 116 36.29 -8.01 -21.09
C ILE A 116 36.11 -7.90 -19.57
N LYS A 117 36.94 -8.63 -18.82
CA LYS A 117 36.95 -8.63 -17.36
C LYS A 117 37.75 -7.43 -16.85
N LEU A 118 37.12 -6.58 -16.05
CA LEU A 118 37.75 -5.44 -15.38
C LEU A 118 37.84 -5.71 -13.87
N GLU A 119 39.05 -5.67 -13.33
CA GLU A 119 39.34 -5.89 -11.90
C GLU A 119 39.85 -4.62 -11.20
N ASP A 120 40.44 -3.68 -11.95
CA ASP A 120 40.94 -2.44 -11.38
C ASP A 120 39.79 -1.48 -11.03
N LEU A 121 39.91 -0.79 -9.89
CA LEU A 121 38.88 0.12 -9.40
C LEU A 121 38.66 1.32 -10.32
N THR A 122 39.70 1.81 -11.00
CA THR A 122 39.59 2.97 -11.90
C THR A 122 38.88 2.56 -13.18
N ASP A 123 39.23 1.41 -13.76
CA ASP A 123 38.55 0.86 -14.94
C ASP A 123 37.09 0.52 -14.65
N ILE A 124 36.81 -0.10 -13.49
CA ILE A 124 35.44 -0.36 -13.03
C ILE A 124 34.65 0.95 -12.93
N SER A 125 35.27 1.99 -12.38
CA SER A 125 34.62 3.30 -12.20
C SER A 125 34.36 3.99 -13.54
N ASN A 126 35.34 3.99 -14.44
CA ASN A 126 35.23 4.60 -15.76
C ASN A 126 34.17 3.92 -16.62
N GLU A 127 34.14 2.58 -16.65
CA GLU A 127 33.12 1.83 -17.37
C GLU A 127 31.73 2.05 -16.76
N ALA A 128 31.61 2.08 -15.43
CA ALA A 128 30.33 2.36 -14.77
C ALA A 128 29.82 3.78 -15.13
N VAL A 129 30.69 4.80 -15.07
CA VAL A 129 30.35 6.17 -15.48
C VAL A 129 29.96 6.21 -16.96
N GLY A 130 30.75 5.59 -17.84
CA GLY A 130 30.48 5.54 -19.27
C GLY A 130 29.14 4.86 -19.59
N PHE A 131 28.84 3.73 -18.94
CA PHE A 131 27.57 3.03 -19.08
C PHE A 131 26.39 3.92 -18.68
N PHE A 132 26.42 4.54 -17.49
CA PHE A 132 25.31 5.38 -17.05
C PHE A 132 25.19 6.69 -17.83
N GLN A 133 26.31 7.26 -18.30
CA GLN A 133 26.30 8.40 -19.19
C GLN A 133 25.67 8.06 -20.55
N ARG A 134 25.95 6.88 -21.12
CA ARG A 134 25.25 6.40 -22.32
C ARG A 134 23.77 6.17 -22.05
N LEU A 135 23.43 5.59 -20.90
CA LEU A 135 22.05 5.28 -20.54
C LEU A 135 21.17 6.53 -20.34
N LEU A 136 21.64 7.50 -19.55
CA LEU A 136 20.86 8.66 -19.08
C LEU A 136 21.20 9.96 -19.83
N GLY A 137 22.40 10.05 -20.40
CA GLY A 137 22.93 11.22 -21.09
C GLY A 137 22.78 11.19 -22.61
N THR A 138 22.01 10.24 -23.16
CA THR A 138 21.71 10.17 -24.60
C THR A 138 20.19 10.23 -24.84
N LYS A 139 19.80 10.94 -25.90
CA LYS A 139 18.42 10.90 -26.41
C LYS A 139 18.22 9.62 -27.22
N ASP A 140 17.06 9.00 -27.04
CA ASP A 140 16.68 7.83 -27.82
C ASP A 140 16.14 8.31 -29.18
N PRO A 141 16.77 7.95 -30.31
CA PRO A 141 16.33 8.41 -31.63
C PRO A 141 14.98 7.82 -32.05
N SER A 142 14.54 6.73 -31.40
CA SER A 142 13.24 6.10 -31.66
C SER A 142 12.08 6.86 -31.02
N VAL A 143 12.37 7.82 -30.14
CA VAL A 143 11.36 8.67 -29.50
C VAL A 143 11.09 9.86 -30.41
N ILE A 144 9.97 9.80 -31.11
CA ILE A 144 9.52 10.79 -32.10
C ILE A 144 8.81 11.96 -31.37
N GLY A 145 8.17 11.67 -30.24
CA GLY A 145 7.34 12.63 -29.50
C GLY A 145 5.87 12.51 -29.88
N VAL A 146 5.07 13.51 -29.48
CA VAL A 146 3.62 13.51 -29.70
C VAL A 146 3.09 14.93 -29.89
N ASP A 147 2.11 15.07 -30.77
CA ASP A 147 1.36 16.31 -30.92
C ASP A 147 0.43 16.60 -29.73
N ILE A 148 0.37 17.88 -29.36
CA ILE A 148 -0.44 18.34 -28.21
C ILE A 148 -1.93 18.03 -28.42
N SER A 149 -2.43 18.15 -29.66
CA SER A 149 -3.83 17.84 -30.01
C SER A 149 -4.19 16.38 -29.74
N THR A 150 -3.27 15.46 -30.05
CA THR A 150 -3.42 14.03 -29.76
C THR A 150 -3.49 13.78 -28.25
N LEU A 151 -2.63 14.41 -27.46
CA LEU A 151 -2.67 14.31 -26.00
C LEU A 151 -3.95 14.90 -25.41
N GLN A 152 -4.43 16.05 -25.92
CA GLN A 152 -5.70 16.65 -25.50
C GLN A 152 -6.86 15.69 -25.75
N TYR A 153 -6.89 15.05 -26.92
CA TYR A 153 -7.89 14.03 -27.22
C TYR A 153 -7.77 12.83 -26.27
N ILE A 154 -6.57 12.30 -26.03
CA ILE A 154 -6.34 11.12 -25.17
C ILE A 154 -6.76 11.39 -23.73
N LEU A 155 -6.27 12.50 -23.15
CA LEU A 155 -6.48 12.82 -21.73
C LEU A 155 -7.89 13.31 -21.44
N ASN A 156 -8.52 14.01 -22.40
CA ASN A 156 -9.84 14.63 -22.26
C ASN A 156 -10.00 15.39 -20.93
N PHE A 157 -8.95 16.12 -20.55
CA PHE A 157 -8.87 16.87 -19.32
C PHE A 157 -8.04 18.13 -19.54
N ARG A 158 -8.52 19.25 -18.99
CA ARG A 158 -7.81 20.52 -18.94
C ARG A 158 -8.14 21.21 -17.62
N LEU A 159 -7.15 21.87 -17.03
CA LEU A 159 -7.34 22.65 -15.81
C LEU A 159 -8.35 23.77 -16.01
N THR A 160 -9.13 24.04 -14.95
CA THR A 160 -9.97 25.24 -14.91
C THR A 160 -9.09 26.48 -14.72
N LEU A 161 -9.61 27.66 -15.07
CA LEU A 161 -8.90 28.92 -14.89
C LEU A 161 -8.51 29.16 -13.42
N GLU A 162 -9.37 28.75 -12.48
CA GLU A 162 -9.11 28.85 -11.04
C GLU A 162 -7.95 27.95 -10.61
N GLN A 163 -7.92 26.69 -11.05
CA GLN A 163 -6.82 25.76 -10.76
C GLN A 163 -5.49 26.24 -11.36
N ALA A 164 -5.53 26.76 -12.58
CA ALA A 164 -4.37 27.36 -13.23
C ALA A 164 -3.85 28.60 -12.48
N ALA A 165 -4.76 29.46 -12.00
CA ALA A 165 -4.39 30.61 -11.18
C ALA A 165 -3.75 30.18 -9.85
N GLN A 166 -4.28 29.15 -9.19
CA GLN A 166 -3.71 28.58 -7.97
C GLN A 166 -2.27 28.08 -8.16
N LEU A 167 -1.96 27.44 -9.31
CA LEU A 167 -0.59 26.99 -9.62
C LEU A 167 0.39 28.13 -9.96
N SER A 168 -0.14 29.29 -10.34
CA SER A 168 0.67 30.47 -10.70
C SER A 168 0.90 31.42 -9.52
N ARG A 169 0.24 31.17 -8.38
CA ARG A 169 0.35 32.03 -7.20
C ARG A 169 1.75 31.94 -6.58
N PRO A 170 2.23 33.01 -5.93
CA PRO A 170 3.48 32.94 -5.19
C PRO A 170 3.36 31.95 -4.02
N VAL A 171 4.36 31.08 -3.86
CA VAL A 171 4.44 30.14 -2.74
C VAL A 171 4.70 30.92 -1.45
N THR A 172 3.87 30.72 -0.44
CA THR A 172 3.98 31.43 0.85
C THR A 172 4.80 30.65 1.87
N GLU A 173 5.38 31.33 2.87
CA GLU A 173 6.11 30.66 3.95
C GLU A 173 5.22 29.72 4.79
N VAL A 174 3.94 30.09 4.96
CA VAL A 174 2.95 29.29 5.69
C VAL A 174 2.72 27.96 4.96
N GLU A 175 2.52 28.01 3.64
CA GLU A 175 2.37 26.82 2.79
C GLU A 175 3.60 25.92 2.86
N ILE A 176 4.82 26.49 2.84
CA ILE A 176 6.06 25.71 2.98
C ILE A 176 6.10 24.99 4.33
N LYS A 177 5.76 25.69 5.44
CA LYS A 177 5.75 25.09 6.78
C LYS A 177 4.70 24.00 6.91
N GLU A 178 3.49 24.25 6.44
CA GLU A 178 2.39 23.27 6.45
C GLU A 178 2.74 22.02 5.65
N VAL A 179 3.27 22.18 4.44
CA VAL A 179 3.70 21.06 3.60
C VAL A 179 4.84 20.30 4.28
N LEU A 180 5.89 20.98 4.74
CA LEU A 180 7.04 20.35 5.39
C LEU A 180 6.64 19.55 6.65
N TRP A 181 5.69 20.05 7.44
CA TRP A 181 5.20 19.35 8.64
C TRP A 181 4.13 18.30 8.36
N SER A 182 3.43 18.38 7.23
CA SER A 182 2.50 17.35 6.77
C SER A 182 3.20 16.17 6.07
N MET A 183 4.43 16.36 5.60
CA MET A 183 5.25 15.29 5.05
C MET A 183 5.55 14.26 6.15
N ASP A 184 5.29 13.00 5.83
CA ASP A 184 5.61 11.90 6.74
C ASP A 184 7.13 11.80 6.89
N SER A 185 7.63 11.76 8.13
CA SER A 185 9.08 11.79 8.42
C SER A 185 9.89 10.66 7.76
N ASP A 186 9.21 9.60 7.33
CA ASP A 186 9.80 8.37 6.76
C ASP A 186 9.28 8.01 5.35
N SER A 187 8.39 8.81 4.71
CA SER A 187 7.89 8.49 3.35
C SER A 187 7.38 9.68 2.53
N ALA A 188 7.40 9.54 1.20
CA ALA A 188 6.71 10.44 0.28
C ALA A 188 5.27 9.94 0.07
N SER A 189 4.30 10.80 0.40
CA SER A 189 2.87 10.56 0.16
C SER A 189 2.64 10.44 -1.35
N GLY A 190 2.36 9.23 -1.84
CA GLY A 190 1.96 9.00 -3.23
C GLY A 190 0.43 9.16 -3.40
N PRO A 191 -0.05 9.62 -4.57
CA PRO A 191 -1.47 9.76 -4.88
C PRO A 191 -2.19 8.43 -5.18
N ASP A 192 -1.47 7.31 -5.18
CA ASP A 192 -2.02 6.02 -5.62
C ASP A 192 -2.97 5.43 -4.56
N GLY A 193 -4.12 4.95 -5.02
CA GLY A 193 -5.17 4.35 -4.18
C GLY A 193 -4.71 3.15 -3.34
N SER A 194 -5.62 2.61 -2.54
CA SER A 194 -5.36 1.45 -1.66
C SER A 194 -4.78 0.26 -2.45
N ILE A 195 -3.49 -0.03 -2.28
CA ILE A 195 -2.80 -1.23 -2.82
C ILE A 195 -3.63 -2.49 -2.60
N GLY A 196 -4.32 -2.58 -1.46
CA GLY A 196 -5.16 -3.71 -1.10
C GLY A 196 -6.30 -3.95 -2.09
N ASP A 197 -6.90 -2.89 -2.62
CA ASP A 197 -8.07 -2.98 -3.51
C ASP A 197 -7.65 -3.55 -4.88
N ASN A 198 -6.52 -3.09 -5.41
CA ASN A 198 -5.92 -3.62 -6.63
C ASN A 198 -5.56 -5.10 -6.49
N ILE A 199 -5.01 -5.50 -5.33
CA ILE A 199 -4.69 -6.90 -5.04
C ILE A 199 -5.97 -7.75 -5.02
N LEU A 200 -6.99 -7.32 -4.28
CA LEU A 200 -8.25 -8.06 -4.14
C LEU A 200 -8.94 -8.25 -5.49
N LEU A 201 -9.02 -7.19 -6.31
CA LEU A 201 -9.61 -7.26 -7.63
C LEU A 201 -8.78 -8.12 -8.59
N ALA A 202 -7.46 -7.97 -8.60
CA ALA A 202 -6.59 -8.83 -9.41
C ALA A 202 -6.84 -10.31 -9.10
N HIS A 203 -6.96 -10.69 -7.82
CA HIS A 203 -7.30 -12.06 -7.41
C HIS A 203 -8.66 -12.55 -7.92
N GLU A 204 -9.69 -11.70 -7.90
CA GLU A 204 -11.00 -12.06 -8.46
C GLU A 204 -10.92 -12.28 -9.97
N LEU A 205 -10.10 -11.49 -10.69
CA LEU A 205 -9.98 -11.55 -12.14
C LEU A 205 -9.12 -12.70 -12.65
N VAL A 206 -7.99 -13.00 -12.01
CA VAL A 206 -7.13 -14.16 -12.39
C VAL A 206 -7.71 -15.50 -11.94
N LYS A 207 -8.82 -15.47 -11.21
CA LYS A 207 -9.47 -16.67 -10.72
C LYS A 207 -9.90 -17.59 -11.85
N GLY A 208 -9.55 -18.86 -11.72
CA GLY A 208 -9.94 -19.90 -12.67
C GLY A 208 -9.16 -19.87 -13.98
N TYR A 209 -8.05 -19.15 -14.05
CA TYR A 209 -7.11 -19.24 -15.18
C TYR A 209 -6.51 -20.65 -15.32
N ASP A 210 -6.40 -21.39 -14.22
CA ASP A 210 -5.90 -22.78 -14.23
C ASP A 210 -7.00 -23.84 -14.51
N ARG A 211 -8.26 -23.43 -14.77
CA ARG A 211 -9.37 -24.37 -14.95
C ARG A 211 -9.54 -24.78 -16.42
N THR A 212 -9.74 -26.08 -16.63
CA THR A 212 -10.17 -26.62 -17.93
C THR A 212 -11.60 -26.15 -18.23
N GLY A 213 -11.85 -25.73 -19.48
CA GLY A 213 -13.16 -25.21 -19.91
C GLY A 213 -13.47 -23.76 -19.52
N ALA A 214 -12.47 -22.98 -19.11
CA ALA A 214 -12.64 -21.52 -18.95
C ALA A 214 -12.96 -20.86 -20.30
N SER A 215 -13.71 -19.75 -20.28
CA SER A 215 -13.89 -18.94 -21.49
C SER A 215 -12.58 -18.27 -21.91
N PRO A 216 -12.33 -18.05 -23.22
CA PRO A 216 -11.10 -17.45 -23.73
C PRO A 216 -10.81 -16.10 -23.08
N ARG A 217 -9.68 -16.00 -22.38
CA ARG A 217 -9.28 -14.81 -21.63
C ARG A 217 -7.78 -14.73 -21.50
N CYS A 218 -7.29 -13.50 -21.38
CA CYS A 218 -5.88 -13.21 -21.25
C CYS A 218 -5.64 -12.09 -20.23
N ALA A 219 -4.53 -12.20 -19.49
CA ALA A 219 -3.98 -11.13 -18.68
C ALA A 219 -2.49 -10.95 -19.01
N ILE A 220 -2.05 -9.70 -19.18
CA ILE A 220 -0.64 -9.37 -19.37
C ILE A 220 -0.15 -8.67 -18.10
N LYS A 221 0.87 -9.25 -17.46
CA LYS A 221 1.66 -8.55 -16.45
C LYS A 221 2.80 -7.84 -17.15
N ALA A 222 2.60 -6.56 -17.45
CA ALA A 222 3.58 -5.70 -18.08
C ALA A 222 4.62 -5.21 -17.07
N ASP A 223 5.88 -5.21 -17.48
CA ASP A 223 7.01 -4.63 -16.74
C ASP A 223 7.65 -3.57 -17.65
N ILE A 224 7.64 -2.31 -17.22
CA ILE A 224 8.25 -1.21 -17.98
C ILE A 224 9.73 -1.12 -17.60
N MET A 225 10.62 -1.08 -18.60
CA MET A 225 12.06 -1.06 -18.37
C MET A 225 12.48 0.23 -17.66
N LYS A 226 13.03 0.09 -16.44
CA LYS A 226 13.58 1.17 -15.61
C LYS A 226 12.74 2.47 -15.70
N ALA A 227 11.46 2.35 -15.39
CA ALA A 227 10.44 3.32 -15.80
C ALA A 227 10.74 4.78 -15.41
N PHE A 228 11.33 5.05 -14.24
CA PHE A 228 11.74 6.41 -13.88
C PHE A 228 12.88 6.95 -14.75
N ASP A 229 13.85 6.12 -15.13
CA ASP A 229 15.10 6.54 -15.76
C ASP A 229 14.92 6.93 -17.25
N PHE A 230 13.84 6.48 -17.88
CA PHE A 230 13.62 6.61 -19.32
C PHE A 230 12.53 7.60 -19.73
N VAL A 231 11.81 8.22 -18.78
CA VAL A 231 10.78 9.21 -19.13
C VAL A 231 11.38 10.36 -19.93
N ASP A 232 10.85 10.59 -21.13
CA ASP A 232 11.26 11.72 -21.95
C ASP A 232 10.69 13.05 -21.41
N TRP A 233 11.55 14.07 -21.34
CA TRP A 233 11.16 15.38 -20.81
C TRP A 233 10.30 16.20 -21.77
N ASN A 234 10.46 16.04 -23.08
CA ASN A 234 9.59 16.72 -24.04
C ASN A 234 8.18 16.13 -24.00
N PHE A 235 8.05 14.81 -23.87
CA PHE A 235 6.75 14.16 -23.67
C PHE A 235 6.01 14.73 -22.45
N LEU A 236 6.70 14.84 -21.30
CA LEU A 236 6.13 15.50 -20.11
C LEU A 236 5.72 16.95 -20.37
N ARG A 237 6.51 17.71 -21.15
CA ARG A 237 6.19 19.09 -21.50
C ARG A 237 4.90 19.16 -22.34
N CYS A 238 4.77 18.29 -23.32
CA CYS A 238 3.55 18.17 -24.13
C CYS A 238 2.33 17.80 -23.27
N ILE A 239 2.47 16.94 -22.25
CA ILE A 239 1.39 16.65 -21.28
C ILE A 239 0.99 17.91 -20.50
N PHE A 240 1.96 18.69 -20.01
CA PHE A 240 1.70 19.91 -19.26
C PHE A 240 0.93 20.93 -20.11
N GLU A 241 1.34 21.11 -21.36
CA GLU A 241 0.67 21.99 -22.32
C GLU A 241 -0.74 21.48 -22.68
N ALA A 242 -0.90 20.17 -22.90
CA ALA A 242 -2.19 19.56 -23.21
C ALA A 242 -3.22 19.75 -22.09
N ILE A 243 -2.80 19.60 -20.83
CA ILE A 243 -3.65 19.77 -19.64
C ILE A 243 -3.84 21.26 -19.29
N GLY A 244 -3.04 22.17 -19.88
CA GLY A 244 -3.12 23.60 -19.62
C GLY A 244 -2.46 24.04 -18.31
N ILE A 245 -1.39 23.37 -17.90
CA ILE A 245 -0.56 23.80 -16.77
C ILE A 245 0.08 25.15 -17.12
N PRO A 246 0.02 26.17 -16.24
CA PRO A 246 0.64 27.47 -16.50
C PRO A 246 2.14 27.38 -16.76
N THR A 247 2.63 28.15 -17.73
CA THR A 247 4.03 28.17 -18.15
C THR A 247 4.98 28.48 -16.99
N ILE A 248 4.57 29.33 -16.05
CA ILE A 248 5.38 29.67 -14.86
C ILE A 248 5.64 28.43 -14.02
N PHE A 249 4.60 27.67 -13.69
CA PHE A 249 4.71 26.44 -12.91
C PHE A 249 5.47 25.35 -13.66
N ALA A 250 5.19 25.19 -14.96
CA ALA A 250 5.93 24.27 -15.83
C ALA A 250 7.43 24.57 -15.81
N THR A 251 7.81 25.84 -15.94
CA THR A 251 9.20 26.29 -15.90
C THR A 251 9.87 25.87 -14.59
N TRP A 252 9.23 26.10 -13.44
CA TRP A 252 9.78 25.68 -12.15
C TRP A 252 10.04 24.16 -12.10
N VAL A 253 9.06 23.36 -12.51
CA VAL A 253 9.16 21.90 -12.52
C VAL A 253 10.30 21.42 -13.42
N PHE A 254 10.37 21.91 -14.67
CA PHE A 254 11.39 21.49 -15.62
C PHE A 254 12.79 21.96 -15.23
N GLU A 255 12.94 23.13 -14.59
CA GLU A 255 14.22 23.56 -14.02
C GLU A 255 14.74 22.58 -12.94
N PHE A 256 13.85 22.02 -12.11
CA PHE A 256 14.24 21.01 -11.11
C PHE A 256 14.69 19.68 -11.74
N ILE A 257 14.02 19.23 -12.80
CA ILE A 257 14.30 17.94 -13.44
C ILE A 257 15.55 18.05 -14.34
N MET A 258 15.59 19.06 -15.22
CA MET A 258 16.64 19.24 -16.23
C MET A 258 17.99 19.65 -15.62
N GLY A 259 17.98 20.36 -14.48
CA GLY A 259 19.20 20.76 -13.77
C GLY A 259 19.95 19.61 -13.05
N SER A 260 19.60 18.35 -13.31
CA SER A 260 20.17 17.19 -12.63
C SER A 260 21.56 16.81 -13.14
N ARG A 261 22.51 16.67 -12.21
CA ARG A 261 23.83 16.09 -12.45
C ARG A 261 23.94 14.77 -11.71
N PHE A 262 24.45 13.76 -12.41
CA PHE A 262 24.63 12.42 -11.86
C PHE A 262 26.10 12.15 -11.62
N SER A 263 26.36 11.36 -10.57
CA SER A 263 27.66 10.81 -10.23
C SER A 263 27.43 9.39 -9.73
N VAL A 264 28.35 8.47 -10.04
CA VAL A 264 28.18 7.05 -9.77
C VAL A 264 28.93 6.71 -8.48
N LEU A 265 28.24 6.13 -7.51
CA LEU A 265 28.86 5.68 -6.26
C LEU A 265 29.45 4.28 -6.46
N VAL A 266 30.77 4.19 -6.61
CA VAL A 266 31.51 2.93 -6.76
C VAL A 266 32.31 2.66 -5.49
N ASN A 267 32.02 1.56 -4.79
CA ASN A 267 32.72 1.14 -3.58
C ASN A 267 32.88 2.23 -2.49
N GLY A 268 31.92 3.16 -2.41
CA GLY A 268 31.91 4.26 -1.43
C GLY A 268 32.54 5.57 -1.92
N GLY A 269 33.16 5.59 -3.10
CA GLY A 269 33.63 6.81 -3.76
C GLY A 269 32.64 7.29 -4.83
N LEU A 270 32.35 8.59 -4.86
CA LEU A 270 31.61 9.21 -5.96
C LEU A 270 32.55 9.42 -7.14
N GLN A 271 32.19 8.88 -8.30
CA GLN A 271 33.00 8.86 -9.51
C GLN A 271 32.26 9.52 -10.67
N GLY A 272 32.98 10.38 -11.39
CA GLY A 272 32.48 11.09 -12.57
C GLY A 272 31.35 12.09 -12.30
N TYR A 273 31.11 12.95 -13.28
CA TYR A 273 29.95 13.84 -13.33
C TYR A 273 29.45 13.95 -14.77
N PHE A 274 28.16 13.73 -14.97
CA PHE A 274 27.51 13.93 -16.26
C PHE A 274 26.10 14.51 -16.08
N ASN A 275 25.61 15.19 -17.11
CA ASN A 275 24.25 15.71 -17.13
C ASN A 275 23.29 14.61 -17.61
N GLY A 276 22.11 14.50 -17.00
CA GLY A 276 21.03 13.70 -17.57
C GLY A 276 20.37 14.45 -18.72
N LEU A 277 19.84 13.71 -19.70
CA LEU A 277 18.99 14.24 -20.76
C LEU A 277 17.55 13.71 -20.73
N LYS A 278 17.28 12.75 -19.83
CA LYS A 278 15.97 12.11 -19.63
C LYS A 278 15.86 11.52 -18.22
N GLY A 279 14.66 11.11 -17.86
CA GLY A 279 14.35 10.41 -16.62
C GLY A 279 13.97 11.32 -15.46
N LEU A 280 13.41 10.71 -14.42
CA LEU A 280 12.91 11.29 -13.19
C LEU A 280 13.73 10.77 -12.00
N ARG A 281 13.89 11.59 -10.96
CA ARG A 281 14.77 11.24 -9.84
C ARG A 281 14.04 10.31 -8.87
N GLN A 282 14.60 9.12 -8.63
CA GLN A 282 14.06 8.24 -7.60
C GLN A 282 14.33 8.81 -6.20
N GLY A 283 13.29 8.88 -5.37
CA GLY A 283 13.35 9.45 -4.02
C GLY A 283 13.05 10.96 -3.94
N ASP A 284 12.85 11.61 -5.08
CA ASP A 284 12.27 12.96 -5.14
C ASP A 284 10.75 12.89 -4.95
N PRO A 285 10.14 13.68 -4.03
CA PRO A 285 8.69 13.69 -3.82
C PRO A 285 7.87 14.07 -5.06
N LEU A 286 8.41 14.86 -5.99
CA LEU A 286 7.69 15.28 -7.20
C LEU A 286 7.65 14.19 -8.27
N SER A 287 8.73 13.42 -8.39
CA SER A 287 8.92 12.42 -9.44
C SER A 287 7.80 11.36 -9.53
N PRO A 288 7.22 10.82 -8.43
CA PRO A 288 6.06 9.94 -8.50
C PRO A 288 4.84 10.54 -9.21
N TYR A 289 4.53 11.82 -8.95
CA TYR A 289 3.38 12.48 -9.58
C TYR A 289 3.58 12.66 -11.09
N LEU A 290 4.79 13.05 -11.50
CA LEU A 290 5.15 13.18 -12.92
C LEU A 290 5.11 11.83 -13.63
N PHE A 291 5.55 10.77 -12.95
CA PHE A 291 5.47 9.42 -13.47
C PHE A 291 4.01 8.96 -13.64
N VAL A 292 3.15 9.23 -12.64
CA VAL A 292 1.71 8.94 -12.75
C VAL A 292 1.08 9.68 -13.93
N MET A 293 1.40 10.96 -14.15
CA MET A 293 0.93 11.71 -15.34
C MET A 293 1.37 11.06 -16.65
N THR A 294 2.60 10.54 -16.70
CA THR A 294 3.15 9.84 -17.88
C THR A 294 2.38 8.54 -18.14
N ILE A 295 2.21 7.70 -17.11
CA ILE A 295 1.49 6.42 -17.22
C ILE A 295 -0.01 6.64 -17.48
N GLN A 296 -0.58 7.77 -17.02
CA GLN A 296 -1.98 8.10 -17.27
C GLN A 296 -2.31 8.23 -18.77
N VAL A 297 -1.34 8.63 -19.59
CA VAL A 297 -1.53 8.64 -21.06
C VAL A 297 -1.73 7.20 -21.57
N LEU A 298 -0.88 6.26 -21.17
CA LEU A 298 -1.00 4.84 -21.53
C LEU A 298 -2.34 4.25 -21.08
N THR A 299 -2.76 4.54 -19.84
CA THR A 299 -4.04 4.03 -19.31
C THR A 299 -5.24 4.57 -20.09
N LYS A 300 -5.23 5.85 -20.48
CA LYS A 300 -6.27 6.45 -21.31
C LYS A 300 -6.30 5.94 -22.75
N ILE A 301 -5.15 5.62 -23.33
CA ILE A 301 -5.08 4.96 -24.64
C ILE A 301 -5.75 3.58 -24.56
N LEU A 302 -5.41 2.76 -23.54
CA LEU A 302 -6.02 1.45 -23.33
C LEU A 302 -7.55 1.54 -23.19
N ASP A 303 -8.05 2.50 -22.40
CA ASP A 303 -9.49 2.71 -22.22
C ASP A 303 -10.18 3.09 -23.53
N LYS A 304 -9.64 4.06 -24.27
CA LYS A 304 -10.22 4.51 -25.55
C LYS A 304 -10.26 3.39 -26.59
N VAL A 305 -9.17 2.63 -26.72
CA VAL A 305 -9.09 1.52 -27.68
C VAL A 305 -10.08 0.41 -27.33
N ALA A 306 -10.29 0.14 -26.03
CA ALA A 306 -11.29 -0.83 -25.58
C ALA A 306 -12.74 -0.33 -25.79
N ILE A 307 -13.01 0.96 -25.55
CA ILE A 307 -14.32 1.60 -25.84
C ILE A 307 -14.64 1.51 -27.34
N ASN A 308 -13.64 1.73 -28.21
CA ASN A 308 -13.79 1.62 -29.66
C ASN A 308 -13.90 0.17 -30.16
N GLY A 309 -13.83 -0.82 -29.28
CA GLY A 309 -14.01 -2.24 -29.62
C GLY A 309 -12.80 -2.92 -30.26
N LEU A 310 -11.65 -2.24 -30.35
CA LEU A 310 -10.41 -2.82 -30.89
C LEU A 310 -9.77 -3.80 -29.90
N ILE A 311 -9.92 -3.56 -28.59
CA ILE A 311 -9.60 -4.52 -27.53
C ILE A 311 -10.90 -5.03 -26.93
N ALA A 312 -11.13 -6.34 -27.03
CA ALA A 312 -12.27 -6.96 -26.41
C ALA A 312 -12.04 -7.11 -24.90
N TYR A 313 -13.01 -6.64 -24.11
CA TYR A 313 -12.95 -6.74 -22.65
C TYR A 313 -12.83 -8.18 -22.17
N HIS A 314 -12.04 -8.36 -21.10
CA HIS A 314 -12.08 -9.60 -20.33
C HIS A 314 -13.52 -9.92 -19.90
N PRO A 315 -13.95 -11.21 -19.87
CA PRO A 315 -15.35 -11.58 -19.58
C PRO A 315 -15.89 -10.99 -18.28
N PHE A 316 -15.03 -10.85 -17.28
CA PHE A 316 -15.36 -10.30 -15.98
C PHE A 316 -15.06 -8.80 -15.84
N CYS A 317 -14.78 -8.09 -16.92
CA CYS A 317 -14.45 -6.66 -16.85
C CYS A 317 -15.41 -5.76 -17.65
N LYS A 318 -16.13 -6.32 -18.63
CA LYS A 318 -17.04 -5.59 -19.53
C LYS A 318 -18.04 -4.66 -18.83
N LYS A 319 -18.67 -5.09 -17.72
CA LYS A 319 -19.72 -4.28 -17.04
C LYS A 319 -19.19 -3.01 -16.38
N ILE A 320 -17.93 -3.02 -15.96
CA ILE A 320 -17.27 -1.87 -15.35
C ILE A 320 -16.26 -1.21 -16.31
N GLN A 321 -16.24 -1.64 -17.58
CA GLN A 321 -15.31 -1.19 -18.62
C GLN A 321 -13.84 -1.22 -18.16
N LEU A 322 -13.48 -2.22 -17.37
CA LEU A 322 -12.13 -2.34 -16.83
C LEU A 322 -11.17 -2.92 -17.88
N THR A 323 -10.08 -2.21 -18.16
CA THR A 323 -9.03 -2.66 -19.09
C THR A 323 -7.76 -3.08 -18.35
N HIS A 324 -7.37 -2.37 -17.29
CA HIS A 324 -6.12 -2.60 -16.57
C HIS A 324 -6.19 -2.25 -15.07
N LEU A 325 -5.25 -2.78 -14.30
CA LEU A 325 -4.94 -2.36 -12.93
C LEU A 325 -3.50 -1.88 -12.91
N GLY A 326 -3.28 -0.62 -12.54
CA GLY A 326 -1.95 -0.03 -12.41
C GLY A 326 -1.65 0.37 -10.98
N PHE A 327 -0.41 0.17 -10.55
CA PHE A 327 0.15 0.79 -9.35
C PHE A 327 1.61 1.11 -9.63
N ALA A 328 1.94 2.40 -9.74
CA ALA A 328 3.21 2.88 -10.28
C ALA A 328 3.57 2.14 -11.59
N ASP A 329 4.68 1.40 -11.61
CA ASP A 329 5.24 0.68 -12.76
C ASP A 329 4.68 -0.75 -12.96
N ASP A 330 4.01 -1.31 -11.93
CA ASP A 330 3.35 -2.62 -12.01
C ASP A 330 1.99 -2.47 -12.71
N LEU A 331 1.88 -2.95 -13.96
CA LEU A 331 0.65 -2.88 -14.76
C LEU A 331 0.12 -4.27 -15.12
N LEU A 332 -1.13 -4.55 -14.77
CA LEU A 332 -1.88 -5.73 -15.17
C LEU A 332 -2.97 -5.35 -16.17
N ILE A 333 -2.89 -5.85 -17.39
CA ILE A 333 -3.89 -5.59 -18.45
C ILE A 333 -4.76 -6.83 -18.64
N PHE A 334 -6.08 -6.67 -18.67
CA PHE A 334 -7.07 -7.74 -18.79
C PHE A 334 -7.85 -7.62 -20.10
N MET A 335 -7.89 -8.69 -20.88
CA MET A 335 -8.59 -8.72 -22.17
C MET A 335 -9.20 -10.09 -22.46
N LYS A 336 -10.03 -10.15 -23.50
CA LYS A 336 -10.48 -11.42 -24.08
C LYS A 336 -9.29 -12.12 -24.76
N GLY A 337 -9.26 -13.46 -24.69
CA GLY A 337 -8.17 -14.26 -25.23
C GLY A 337 -8.24 -14.39 -26.74
N GLU A 338 -7.87 -13.33 -27.47
CA GLU A 338 -7.92 -13.26 -28.94
C GLU A 338 -6.66 -12.58 -29.49
N LEU A 339 -6.21 -13.02 -30.68
CA LEU A 339 -5.00 -12.51 -31.32
C LEU A 339 -5.06 -10.99 -31.56
N ASN A 340 -6.18 -10.50 -32.06
CA ASN A 340 -6.36 -9.07 -32.38
C ASN A 340 -6.25 -8.19 -31.14
N SER A 341 -6.84 -8.61 -30.01
CA SER A 341 -6.77 -7.84 -28.76
C SER A 341 -5.34 -7.80 -28.20
N ILE A 342 -4.60 -8.90 -28.30
CA ILE A 342 -3.22 -8.97 -27.82
C ILE A 342 -2.30 -8.13 -28.71
N LYS A 343 -2.45 -8.23 -30.03
CA LYS A 343 -1.71 -7.40 -30.99
C LYS A 343 -1.97 -5.92 -30.75
N ALA A 344 -3.23 -5.51 -30.60
CA ALA A 344 -3.59 -4.12 -30.32
C ALA A 344 -2.91 -3.59 -29.04
N VAL A 345 -2.78 -4.42 -27.99
CA VAL A 345 -2.07 -4.00 -26.78
C VAL A 345 -0.56 -3.84 -27.00
N LEU A 346 0.07 -4.69 -27.80
CA LEU A 346 1.49 -4.55 -28.14
C LEU A 346 1.72 -3.30 -28.99
N ASP A 347 0.87 -3.06 -30.00
CA ASP A 347 0.92 -1.86 -30.85
C ASP A 347 0.75 -0.58 -30.00
N ILE A 348 -0.09 -0.61 -28.95
CA ILE A 348 -0.21 0.49 -27.98
C ILE A 348 1.10 0.73 -27.22
N PHE A 349 1.80 -0.33 -26.80
CA PHE A 349 3.07 -0.18 -26.09
C PHE A 349 4.17 0.38 -26.99
N ASP A 350 4.20 -0.04 -28.27
CA ASP A 350 5.18 0.47 -29.24
C ASP A 350 4.92 1.95 -29.54
N MET A 351 3.66 2.32 -29.81
CA MET A 351 3.26 3.73 -29.95
C MET A 351 3.60 4.53 -28.68
N PHE A 352 3.29 4.01 -27.49
CA PHE A 352 3.57 4.71 -26.24
C PHE A 352 5.08 4.87 -26.00
N TYR A 353 5.90 3.91 -26.43
CA TYR A 353 7.35 4.01 -26.40
C TYR A 353 7.86 5.13 -27.31
N GLU A 354 7.36 5.22 -28.55
CA GLU A 354 7.71 6.29 -29.49
C GLU A 354 7.35 7.70 -28.96
N MET A 355 6.28 7.79 -28.16
CA MET A 355 5.85 9.05 -27.54
C MET A 355 6.66 9.40 -26.29
N SER A 356 6.89 8.44 -25.39
CA SER A 356 7.31 8.68 -24.01
C SER A 356 8.73 8.23 -23.65
N GLY A 357 9.35 7.39 -24.49
CA GLY A 357 10.59 6.69 -24.19
C GLY A 357 10.44 5.47 -23.26
N LEU A 358 9.24 5.18 -22.77
CA LEU A 358 8.99 4.04 -21.87
C LEU A 358 8.75 2.75 -22.64
N ARG A 359 9.73 1.84 -22.58
CA ARG A 359 9.70 0.57 -23.29
C ARG A 359 9.21 -0.59 -22.42
N LEU A 360 8.39 -1.47 -23.01
CA LEU A 360 8.03 -2.75 -22.41
C LEU A 360 9.25 -3.66 -22.30
N ASN A 361 9.37 -4.37 -21.18
CA ASN A 361 10.42 -5.36 -20.94
C ASN A 361 9.94 -6.77 -21.33
N PRO A 362 10.25 -7.28 -22.54
CA PRO A 362 9.77 -8.60 -22.96
C PRO A 362 10.31 -9.75 -22.10
N ALA A 363 11.48 -9.58 -21.47
CA ALA A 363 12.08 -10.62 -20.62
C ALA A 363 11.34 -10.79 -19.28
N LYS A 364 10.77 -9.71 -18.74
CA LYS A 364 10.03 -9.73 -17.46
C LYS A 364 8.52 -9.73 -17.63
N THR A 365 8.03 -9.21 -18.76
CA THR A 365 6.61 -9.22 -19.11
C THR A 365 6.13 -10.64 -19.35
N LYS A 366 4.99 -10.98 -18.77
CA LYS A 366 4.40 -12.32 -18.88
C LYS A 366 2.95 -12.25 -19.30
N ILE A 367 2.57 -13.17 -20.18
CA ILE A 367 1.19 -13.34 -20.65
C ILE A 367 0.57 -14.58 -20.00
N PHE A 368 -0.61 -14.43 -19.42
CA PHE A 368 -1.38 -15.49 -18.79
C PHE A 368 -2.63 -15.76 -19.63
N CYS A 369 -2.75 -16.97 -20.17
CA CYS A 369 -3.85 -17.35 -21.06
C CYS A 369 -4.68 -18.47 -20.43
N ALA A 370 -6.00 -18.37 -20.55
CA ALA A 370 -6.93 -19.42 -20.12
C ALA A 370 -8.07 -19.58 -21.13
N GLY A 371 -8.52 -20.82 -21.34
CA GLY A 371 -9.61 -21.09 -22.28
C GLY A 371 -9.28 -20.86 -23.76
N MET A 372 -8.00 -20.88 -24.13
CA MET A 372 -7.51 -20.67 -25.49
C MET A 372 -6.86 -21.95 -26.03
N GLU A 373 -6.91 -22.16 -27.34
CA GLU A 373 -6.23 -23.27 -28.01
C GLU A 373 -4.70 -23.12 -27.94
N GLU A 374 -4.00 -24.24 -27.72
CA GLU A 374 -2.55 -24.23 -27.54
C GLU A 374 -1.79 -23.77 -28.80
N GLN A 375 -2.35 -24.02 -30.00
CA GLN A 375 -1.80 -23.53 -31.26
C GLN A 375 -1.84 -21.99 -31.33
N THR A 376 -2.98 -21.40 -30.96
CA THR A 376 -3.15 -19.94 -30.88
C THR A 376 -2.22 -19.32 -29.86
N ILE A 377 -2.04 -19.94 -28.69
CA ILE A 377 -1.10 -19.47 -27.67
C ILE A 377 0.34 -19.49 -28.23
N LYS A 378 0.78 -20.57 -28.86
CA LYS A 378 2.12 -20.65 -29.46
C LYS A 378 2.33 -19.59 -30.53
N HIS A 379 1.34 -19.36 -31.38
CA HIS A 379 1.39 -18.32 -32.40
C HIS A 379 1.56 -16.92 -31.78
N ILE A 380 0.80 -16.61 -30.72
CA ILE A 380 0.92 -15.33 -29.99
C ILE A 380 2.32 -15.17 -29.38
N LEU A 381 2.85 -16.21 -28.72
CA LEU A 381 4.17 -16.14 -28.09
C LEU A 381 5.28 -15.90 -29.13
N ASN A 382 5.17 -16.53 -30.30
CA ASN A 382 6.12 -16.35 -31.39
C ASN A 382 6.05 -14.92 -31.99
N LEU A 383 4.86 -14.37 -32.17
CA LEU A 383 4.68 -13.01 -32.69
C LEU A 383 5.08 -11.94 -31.68
N SER A 384 4.73 -12.12 -30.41
CA SER A 384 4.94 -11.11 -29.36
C SER A 384 6.33 -11.12 -28.73
N GLY A 385 7.07 -12.23 -28.86
CA GLY A 385 8.32 -12.46 -28.12
C GLY A 385 8.14 -12.55 -26.59
N LEU A 386 6.89 -12.56 -26.10
CA LEU A 386 6.58 -12.64 -24.67
C LEU A 386 6.66 -14.09 -24.18
N LYS A 387 6.91 -14.24 -22.88
CA LYS A 387 6.91 -15.55 -22.22
C LYS A 387 5.54 -15.83 -21.60
N ARG A 388 5.06 -17.07 -21.78
CA ARG A 388 3.87 -17.56 -21.08
C ARG A 388 4.14 -17.62 -19.58
N GLY A 389 3.31 -16.94 -18.81
CA GLY A 389 3.29 -17.00 -17.35
C GLY A 389 2.46 -18.17 -16.84
N SER A 390 2.78 -18.62 -15.64
CA SER A 390 1.99 -19.57 -14.86
C SER A 390 1.66 -18.98 -13.50
N LEU A 391 0.47 -19.26 -12.98
CA LEU A 391 0.11 -18.91 -11.61
C LEU A 391 0.66 -19.99 -10.64
N PRO A 392 1.08 -19.62 -9.42
CA PRO A 392 1.03 -18.27 -8.84
C PRO A 392 2.17 -17.33 -9.29
N VAL A 393 1.87 -16.03 -9.42
CA VAL A 393 2.86 -14.98 -9.77
C VAL A 393 2.86 -13.86 -8.74
N ARG A 394 4.02 -13.25 -8.46
CA ARG A 394 4.12 -12.11 -7.55
C ARG A 394 3.60 -10.81 -8.18
N TYR A 395 2.72 -10.09 -7.49
CA TYR A 395 2.17 -8.78 -7.84
C TYR A 395 2.03 -7.94 -6.56
N LEU A 396 2.54 -6.70 -6.55
CA LEU A 396 2.49 -5.79 -5.40
C LEU A 396 2.94 -6.43 -4.07
N GLY A 397 3.96 -7.29 -4.14
CA GLY A 397 4.51 -7.95 -2.95
C GLY A 397 3.79 -9.22 -2.47
N VAL A 398 2.67 -9.62 -3.09
CA VAL A 398 1.92 -10.85 -2.78
C VAL A 398 1.84 -11.80 -3.98
N SER A 399 1.54 -13.07 -3.75
CA SER A 399 1.32 -14.04 -4.84
C SER A 399 -0.14 -14.01 -5.29
N LEU A 400 -0.38 -13.67 -6.57
CA LEU A 400 -1.64 -13.90 -7.26
C LEU A 400 -1.84 -15.39 -7.45
N ILE A 401 -2.98 -15.89 -6.99
CA ILE A 401 -3.33 -17.31 -6.92
C ILE A 401 -4.71 -17.46 -7.57
N ALA A 402 -4.84 -18.40 -8.51
CA ALA A 402 -6.09 -18.64 -9.23
C ALA A 402 -7.18 -19.35 -8.39
N ASP A 403 -6.76 -20.02 -7.31
CA ASP A 403 -7.61 -20.83 -6.45
C ASP A 403 -7.43 -20.48 -4.95
N ARG A 404 -7.48 -21.47 -4.05
CA ARG A 404 -7.40 -21.24 -2.60
C ARG A 404 -5.95 -21.02 -2.17
N ILE A 405 -5.72 -20.02 -1.33
CA ILE A 405 -4.46 -19.84 -0.60
C ILE A 405 -4.20 -21.06 0.28
N ILE A 406 -3.10 -21.75 -0.01
CA ILE A 406 -2.60 -22.89 0.75
C ILE A 406 -1.38 -22.49 1.57
N ASP A 407 -1.00 -23.37 2.49
CA ASP A 407 0.13 -23.16 3.39
C ASP A 407 1.46 -22.91 2.65
N LYS A 408 1.63 -23.50 1.46
CA LYS A 408 2.81 -23.30 0.60
C LYS A 408 2.94 -21.84 0.14
N ASP A 409 1.82 -21.17 -0.14
CA ASP A 409 1.83 -19.79 -0.64
C ASP A 409 2.20 -18.78 0.44
N CYS A 410 1.96 -19.13 1.70
CA CYS A 410 2.31 -18.32 2.87
C CYS A 410 3.75 -18.58 3.37
N LYS A 411 4.53 -19.47 2.74
CA LYS A 411 5.93 -19.73 3.13
C LYS A 411 6.79 -18.46 3.21
N PRO A 412 6.75 -17.52 2.22
CA PRO A 412 7.56 -16.30 2.30
C PRO A 412 7.19 -15.42 3.51
N LEU A 413 5.92 -15.41 3.90
CA LEU A 413 5.46 -14.72 5.11
C LEU A 413 5.98 -15.43 6.36
N ILE A 414 5.87 -16.75 6.42
CA ILE A 414 6.30 -17.59 7.55
C ILE A 414 7.82 -17.55 7.77
N GLU A 415 8.62 -17.44 6.71
CA GLU A 415 10.08 -17.32 6.75
C GLU A 415 10.53 -15.92 7.20
N LYS A 416 9.80 -14.87 6.80
CA LYS A 416 10.08 -13.51 7.30
C LYS A 416 9.82 -13.35 8.80
N ILE A 417 8.88 -14.12 9.35
CA ILE A 417 8.52 -14.09 10.78
C ILE A 417 9.58 -14.75 11.67
N THR A 418 10.43 -15.63 11.13
CA THR A 418 11.42 -16.38 11.93
C THR A 418 12.61 -15.58 12.46
N CYS A 419 12.73 -14.29 12.15
CA CYS A 419 14.01 -13.58 12.23
C CYS A 419 14.14 -12.42 13.24
N ARG A 420 13.57 -12.43 14.47
CA ARG A 420 14.04 -11.70 15.72
C ARG A 420 12.95 -11.15 16.67
N LEU A 421 13.28 -10.94 17.96
CA LEU A 421 12.38 -10.58 19.09
C LEU A 421 12.12 -9.09 19.22
N GLN A 422 13.17 -8.28 19.00
CA GLN A 422 13.07 -6.82 18.94
C GLN A 422 12.26 -6.33 17.70
N LEU A 423 11.92 -7.25 16.80
CA LEU A 423 11.25 -7.09 15.51
C LEU A 423 9.75 -7.42 15.54
N VAL A 424 9.25 -7.94 16.67
CA VAL A 424 7.91 -8.54 16.78
C VAL A 424 6.79 -7.50 16.78
N LYS A 425 7.04 -6.29 17.32
CA LYS A 425 5.99 -5.26 17.42
C LYS A 425 5.76 -4.46 16.14
N SER A 426 6.80 -4.08 15.38
CA SER A 426 6.62 -3.18 14.24
C SER A 426 6.62 -3.87 12.86
N VAL A 427 7.61 -4.71 12.53
CA VAL A 427 7.71 -5.34 11.19
C VAL A 427 6.86 -6.55 11.03
N ILE A 428 6.91 -7.46 12.00
CA ILE A 428 6.10 -8.66 11.92
C ILE A 428 4.64 -8.23 11.90
N HIS A 429 4.26 -7.24 12.72
CA HIS A 429 2.91 -6.68 12.66
C HIS A 429 2.61 -5.96 11.34
N SER A 430 3.48 -5.11 10.79
CA SER A 430 3.20 -4.40 9.52
C SER A 430 3.10 -5.35 8.32
N GLN A 431 4.00 -6.32 8.22
CA GLN A 431 4.00 -7.33 7.18
C GLN A 431 2.79 -8.25 7.29
N VAL A 432 2.45 -8.68 8.50
CA VAL A 432 1.24 -9.48 8.74
C VAL A 432 -0.01 -8.66 8.48
N ASN A 433 -0.03 -7.39 8.88
CA ASN A 433 -1.15 -6.48 8.61
C ASN A 433 -1.37 -6.29 7.12
N PHE A 434 -0.31 -6.12 6.33
CA PHE A 434 -0.39 -6.07 4.87
C PHE A 434 -1.04 -7.34 4.30
N TRP A 435 -0.61 -8.52 4.76
CA TRP A 435 -1.20 -9.80 4.32
C TRP A 435 -2.63 -10.02 4.84
N CYS A 436 -2.97 -9.64 6.07
CA CYS A 436 -4.32 -9.76 6.63
C CYS A 436 -5.31 -8.81 5.94
N CYS A 437 -4.85 -7.65 5.46
CA CYS A 437 -5.67 -6.73 4.69
C CYS A 437 -5.87 -7.20 3.24
N ALA A 438 -4.89 -7.91 2.66
CA ALA A 438 -4.96 -8.43 1.30
C ALA A 438 -5.66 -9.81 1.21
N PHE A 439 -5.62 -10.61 2.29
CA PHE A 439 -6.02 -12.02 2.26
C PHE A 439 -6.81 -12.45 3.47
N VAL A 440 -7.80 -13.31 3.20
CA VAL A 440 -8.43 -14.11 4.25
C VAL A 440 -7.56 -15.33 4.60
N LEU A 441 -6.57 -15.12 5.47
CA LEU A 441 -5.57 -16.14 5.81
C LEU A 441 -6.19 -17.44 6.37
N PRO A 442 -5.66 -18.64 6.04
CA PRO A 442 -6.11 -19.89 6.64
C PRO A 442 -5.77 -19.98 8.13
N LYS A 443 -6.68 -20.54 8.96
CA LYS A 443 -6.43 -20.78 10.40
C LYS A 443 -5.13 -21.58 10.65
N LYS A 444 -4.82 -22.54 9.77
CA LYS A 444 -3.57 -23.34 9.84
C LYS A 444 -2.31 -22.46 9.74
N VAL A 445 -2.31 -21.47 8.84
CA VAL A 445 -1.18 -20.55 8.64
C VAL A 445 -1.04 -19.63 9.86
N LEU A 446 -2.14 -19.07 10.34
CA LEU A 446 -2.14 -18.24 11.55
C LEU A 446 -1.60 -19.01 12.77
N LYS A 447 -2.04 -20.26 12.96
CA LYS A 447 -1.52 -21.13 14.02
C LYS A 447 -0.03 -21.42 13.88
N LYS A 448 0.47 -21.64 12.66
CA LYS A 448 1.92 -21.82 12.42
C LYS A 448 2.73 -20.56 12.70
N MET A 449 2.23 -19.40 12.29
CA MET A 449 2.86 -18.10 12.59
C MET A 449 2.92 -17.88 14.10
N GLU A 450 1.83 -18.19 14.80
CA GLU A 450 1.77 -18.12 16.25
C GLU A 450 2.75 -19.10 16.89
N GLN A 451 2.75 -20.38 16.50
CA GLN A 451 3.70 -21.39 17.00
C GLN A 451 5.16 -20.96 16.84
N LYS A 452 5.52 -20.41 15.68
CA LYS A 452 6.87 -19.88 15.46
C LYS A 452 7.17 -18.69 16.36
N ARG A 453 6.22 -17.76 16.53
CA ARG A 453 6.34 -16.65 17.46
C ARG A 453 6.52 -17.13 18.90
N LYS A 454 5.79 -18.19 19.31
CA LYS A 454 5.89 -18.82 20.64
C LYS A 454 7.25 -19.46 20.85
N ALA A 455 7.69 -20.31 19.92
CA ALA A 455 8.98 -20.98 19.98
C ALA A 455 10.14 -19.97 20.03
N PHE A 456 9.97 -18.85 19.35
CA PHE A 456 10.98 -17.81 19.29
C PHE A 456 11.04 -16.97 20.59
N LEU A 457 9.91 -16.54 21.15
CA LEU A 457 9.84 -15.85 22.46
C LEU A 457 10.39 -16.69 23.62
N LEU A 458 10.34 -18.01 23.52
CA LEU A 458 10.89 -18.93 24.52
C LEU A 458 12.37 -19.26 24.33
N LYS A 459 12.94 -19.09 23.13
CA LYS A 459 14.32 -19.53 22.80
C LYS A 459 15.41 -18.49 23.03
N GLU A 460 15.09 -17.23 23.31
CA GLU A 460 16.12 -16.18 23.47
C GLU A 460 16.83 -16.14 24.84
N LYS A 461 16.44 -16.98 25.80
CA LYS A 461 17.20 -17.15 27.06
C LYS A 461 17.71 -18.58 27.18
N MET A 462 18.93 -18.80 26.69
CA MET A 462 19.80 -19.83 27.25
C MET A 462 20.04 -19.48 28.74
N GLU A 463 19.97 -20.51 29.60
CA GLU A 463 20.35 -20.55 31.03
C GLU A 463 19.29 -20.32 32.13
N MET A 464 18.06 -19.88 31.84
CA MET A 464 17.01 -19.88 32.88
C MET A 464 15.83 -20.71 32.42
N GLN A 465 15.51 -21.77 33.17
CA GLN A 465 14.35 -22.66 33.00
C GLN A 465 13.16 -21.87 32.42
N GLY A 466 12.72 -22.26 31.22
CA GLY A 466 11.74 -21.51 30.43
C GLY A 466 10.52 -21.13 31.26
N ALA A 467 10.29 -19.82 31.41
CA ALA A 467 9.16 -19.30 32.15
C ALA A 467 7.85 -19.89 31.60
N LYS A 468 7.01 -20.48 32.47
CA LYS A 468 5.66 -20.94 32.13
C LYS A 468 4.76 -19.72 31.89
N VAL A 469 4.84 -19.15 30.68
CA VAL A 469 4.02 -18.00 30.30
C VAL A 469 2.63 -18.47 29.87
N VAL A 470 1.59 -17.96 30.54
CA VAL A 470 0.20 -18.11 30.09
C VAL A 470 0.02 -17.26 28.83
N TRP A 471 0.00 -17.90 27.66
CA TRP A 471 0.00 -17.22 26.37
C TRP A 471 -1.18 -16.29 26.17
N ASP A 472 -2.35 -16.60 26.73
CA ASP A 472 -3.53 -15.75 26.60
C ASP A 472 -3.33 -14.37 27.27
N LYS A 473 -2.50 -14.30 28.31
CA LYS A 473 -2.14 -13.04 28.97
C LYS A 473 -1.11 -12.22 28.18
N VAL A 474 -0.27 -12.85 27.36
CA VAL A 474 0.71 -12.15 26.50
C VAL A 474 0.02 -11.22 25.50
N PHE A 475 -1.17 -11.63 25.03
CA PHE A 475 -1.91 -10.87 24.04
C PHE A 475 -2.66 -9.66 24.58
N LEU A 476 -2.77 -9.55 25.90
CA LEU A 476 -3.43 -8.43 26.54
C LEU A 476 -2.60 -7.15 26.38
N PRO A 477 -3.25 -5.98 26.31
CA PRO A 477 -2.58 -4.69 26.43
C PRO A 477 -1.70 -4.59 27.68
N LYS A 478 -0.70 -3.71 27.65
CA LYS A 478 0.17 -3.45 28.82
C LYS A 478 -0.64 -3.04 30.05
N ASP A 479 -1.66 -2.20 29.86
CA ASP A 479 -2.53 -1.72 30.93
C ASP A 479 -3.42 -2.80 31.55
N GLU A 480 -3.56 -3.94 30.88
CA GLU A 480 -4.26 -5.14 31.37
C GLU A 480 -3.30 -6.26 31.79
N GLY A 481 -2.01 -5.93 31.96
CA GLY A 481 -0.98 -6.84 32.46
C GLY A 481 -0.37 -7.79 31.41
N GLY A 482 -0.56 -7.52 30.12
CA GLY A 482 0.06 -8.25 29.02
C GLY A 482 1.25 -7.54 28.37
N LEU A 483 1.75 -8.08 27.25
CA LEU A 483 2.90 -7.52 26.52
C LEU A 483 2.49 -6.56 25.39
N GLY A 484 1.18 -6.37 25.17
CA GLY A 484 0.63 -5.56 24.08
C GLY A 484 0.86 -6.16 22.70
N VAL A 485 0.99 -7.49 22.61
CA VAL A 485 1.19 -8.18 21.33
C VAL A 485 -0.16 -8.63 20.80
N LYS A 486 -0.58 -8.19 19.62
CA LYS A 486 -1.90 -8.56 19.10
C LYS A 486 -1.95 -10.03 18.69
N ASP A 487 -3.09 -10.67 18.95
CA ASP A 487 -3.39 -12.00 18.42
C ASP A 487 -3.63 -11.94 16.91
N PHE A 488 -2.97 -12.83 16.16
CA PHE A 488 -3.07 -12.86 14.70
C PHE A 488 -4.45 -13.31 14.23
N TYR A 489 -5.15 -14.15 14.99
CA TYR A 489 -6.48 -14.60 14.62
C TYR A 489 -7.50 -13.47 14.72
N THR A 490 -7.59 -12.82 15.88
CA THR A 490 -8.49 -11.69 16.11
C THR A 490 -8.12 -10.50 15.22
N TRP A 491 -6.82 -10.24 15.00
CA TRP A 491 -6.40 -9.17 14.10
C TRP A 491 -6.81 -9.42 12.64
N ASN A 492 -6.57 -10.65 12.13
CA ASN A 492 -7.02 -11.02 10.78
C ASN A 492 -8.54 -10.93 10.65
N LEU A 493 -9.30 -11.31 11.68
CA LEU A 493 -10.75 -11.14 11.70
C LEU A 493 -11.15 -9.66 11.61
N SER A 494 -10.52 -8.77 12.37
CA SER A 494 -10.76 -7.32 12.28
C SER A 494 -10.41 -6.75 10.90
N CYS A 495 -9.32 -7.20 10.26
CA CYS A 495 -9.00 -6.84 8.87
C CYS A 495 -10.07 -7.32 7.89
N ASN A 496 -10.57 -8.55 8.02
CA ASN A 496 -11.65 -9.07 7.18
C ASN A 496 -12.96 -8.28 7.38
N MET A 497 -13.26 -7.87 8.62
CA MET A 497 -14.40 -7.00 8.91
C MET A 497 -14.26 -5.62 8.25
N LYS A 498 -13.04 -5.09 8.10
CA LYS A 498 -12.80 -3.86 7.32
C LYS A 498 -13.21 -4.05 5.86
N LEU A 499 -12.86 -5.19 5.25
CA LEU A 499 -13.24 -5.47 3.86
C LEU A 499 -14.77 -5.56 3.71
N ILE A 500 -15.45 -6.16 4.69
CA ILE A 500 -16.92 -6.19 4.72
C ILE A 500 -17.49 -4.78 4.89
N TRP A 501 -16.96 -3.97 5.81
CA TRP A 501 -17.37 -2.57 6.01
C TRP A 501 -17.27 -1.74 4.73
N LEU A 502 -16.18 -1.91 3.98
CA LEU A 502 -15.99 -1.24 2.70
C LEU A 502 -17.11 -1.58 1.71
N LEU A 503 -17.58 -2.83 1.66
CA LEU A 503 -18.72 -3.23 0.82
C LEU A 503 -20.01 -2.51 1.19
N PHE A 504 -20.27 -2.33 2.49
CA PHE A 504 -21.48 -1.65 2.98
C PHE A 504 -21.47 -0.15 2.69
N GLN A 505 -20.31 0.52 2.81
CA GLN A 505 -20.19 1.94 2.52
C GLN A 505 -20.30 2.30 1.02
N LYS A 506 -20.40 1.31 0.12
CA LYS A 506 -20.28 1.52 -1.35
C LYS A 506 -19.10 2.43 -1.68
N ALA A 507 -17.97 2.26 -0.98
CA ALA A 507 -16.82 3.13 -1.18
C ALA A 507 -16.43 3.11 -2.66
N GLY A 508 -15.94 4.23 -3.20
CA GLY A 508 -15.59 4.40 -4.63
C GLY A 508 -14.44 3.51 -5.13
N SER A 509 -14.16 2.40 -4.46
CA SER A 509 -13.18 1.40 -4.85
C SER A 509 -13.64 0.61 -6.07
N LEU A 510 -12.71 0.38 -6.98
CA LEU A 510 -12.89 -0.43 -8.17
C LEU A 510 -13.28 -1.89 -7.83
N TRP A 511 -12.73 -2.45 -6.75
CA TRP A 511 -13.08 -3.80 -6.29
C TRP A 511 -14.55 -3.91 -5.87
N ILE A 512 -15.06 -2.88 -5.18
CA ILE A 512 -16.46 -2.82 -4.75
C ILE A 512 -17.38 -2.63 -5.96
N ALA A 513 -17.02 -1.74 -6.88
CA ALA A 513 -17.75 -1.57 -8.13
C ALA A 513 -17.84 -2.89 -8.93
N TRP A 514 -16.75 -3.64 -9.00
CA TRP A 514 -16.72 -4.96 -9.62
C TRP A 514 -17.65 -5.95 -8.91
N LEU A 515 -17.54 -6.07 -7.59
CA LEU A 515 -18.38 -6.97 -6.79
C LEU A 515 -19.86 -6.65 -6.96
N ASN A 516 -20.23 -5.37 -6.95
CA ASN A 516 -21.61 -4.94 -7.12
C ASN A 516 -22.19 -5.36 -8.48
N ASN A 517 -21.41 -5.20 -9.55
CA ASN A 517 -21.86 -5.48 -10.92
C ASN A 517 -21.87 -6.97 -11.29
N TYR A 518 -20.95 -7.76 -10.73
CA TYR A 518 -20.79 -9.18 -11.09
C TYR A 518 -21.34 -10.15 -10.05
N MET A 519 -21.23 -9.83 -8.75
CA MET A 519 -21.53 -10.76 -7.67
C MET A 519 -22.82 -10.39 -6.93
N VAL A 520 -22.93 -9.14 -6.46
CA VAL A 520 -24.04 -8.69 -5.60
C VAL A 520 -25.31 -8.43 -6.40
N LYS A 521 -25.20 -7.84 -7.60
CA LYS A 521 -26.30 -7.59 -8.53
C LYS A 521 -27.50 -6.87 -7.89
N GLY A 522 -27.24 -5.93 -6.99
CA GLY A 522 -28.27 -5.13 -6.31
C GLY A 522 -28.94 -5.80 -5.10
N MET A 523 -28.60 -7.05 -4.78
CA MET A 523 -29.11 -7.72 -3.57
C MET A 523 -28.42 -7.21 -2.30
N SER A 524 -29.05 -7.42 -1.14
CA SER A 524 -28.38 -7.17 0.13
C SER A 524 -27.22 -8.16 0.32
N ILE A 525 -26.05 -7.67 0.74
CA ILE A 525 -24.89 -8.50 1.12
C ILE A 525 -25.28 -9.55 2.15
N CYS A 526 -26.26 -9.20 2.98
CA CYS A 526 -26.82 -9.99 4.05
C CYS A 526 -27.61 -11.22 3.58
N SER A 527 -28.30 -11.11 2.44
CA SER A 527 -29.19 -12.15 1.89
C SER A 527 -28.54 -12.95 0.75
N LEU A 528 -27.33 -12.55 0.34
CA LEU A 528 -26.57 -13.19 -0.71
C LEU A 528 -26.21 -14.63 -0.35
N LYS A 529 -26.92 -15.58 -0.98
CA LYS A 529 -26.41 -16.96 -1.12
C LYS A 529 -25.09 -16.89 -1.88
N ILE A 530 -24.09 -17.62 -1.40
CA ILE A 530 -22.73 -17.63 -1.99
C ILE A 530 -22.84 -17.86 -3.51
N PRO A 531 -22.49 -16.86 -4.35
CA PRO A 531 -22.69 -16.98 -5.79
C PRO A 531 -21.85 -18.12 -6.39
N ASN A 532 -22.43 -18.86 -7.33
CA ASN A 532 -21.70 -19.84 -8.15
C ASN A 532 -20.55 -19.11 -8.87
N GLY A 533 -19.32 -19.63 -8.72
CA GLY A 533 -18.14 -18.96 -9.26
C GLY A 533 -17.51 -17.89 -8.34
N SER A 534 -17.93 -17.72 -7.08
CA SER A 534 -17.24 -16.83 -6.10
C SER A 534 -15.85 -17.31 -5.73
N SER A 535 -14.86 -16.40 -5.62
CA SER A 535 -13.51 -16.73 -5.14
C SER A 535 -13.53 -17.32 -3.73
N HIS A 536 -12.47 -18.03 -3.35
CA HIS A 536 -12.37 -18.54 -1.99
C HIS A 536 -12.31 -17.42 -0.94
N ALA A 537 -11.72 -16.26 -1.29
CA ALA A 537 -11.65 -15.10 -0.42
C ALA A 537 -13.06 -14.56 -0.15
N LEU A 538 -13.82 -14.26 -1.20
CA LEU A 538 -15.20 -13.77 -1.10
C LEU A 538 -16.10 -14.75 -0.34
N ARG A 539 -16.01 -16.06 -0.62
CA ARG A 539 -16.76 -17.09 0.12
C ARG A 539 -16.51 -17.05 1.62
N LYS A 540 -15.27 -16.84 2.04
CA LYS A 540 -14.94 -16.73 3.47
C LYS A 540 -15.43 -15.41 4.05
N LEU A 541 -15.32 -14.30 3.32
CA LEU A 541 -15.84 -13.00 3.76
C LEU A 541 -17.35 -13.09 3.99
N LEU A 542 -18.11 -13.63 3.03
CA LEU A 542 -19.56 -13.82 3.14
C LEU A 542 -19.95 -14.71 4.34
N LYS A 543 -19.14 -15.71 4.70
CA LYS A 543 -19.36 -16.54 5.90
C LYS A 543 -19.14 -15.78 7.22
N ILE A 544 -18.37 -14.70 7.20
CA ILE A 544 -18.04 -13.89 8.39
C ILE A 544 -19.04 -12.71 8.54
N VAL A 545 -19.84 -12.41 7.52
CA VAL A 545 -20.86 -11.33 7.55
C VAL A 545 -21.81 -11.49 8.73
N SER A 546 -22.15 -12.72 9.15
CA SER A 546 -23.00 -12.92 10.35
C SER A 546 -22.40 -12.40 11.64
N LEU A 547 -21.07 -12.47 11.80
CA LEU A 547 -20.35 -11.94 12.97
C LEU A 547 -20.24 -10.40 12.94
N PHE A 548 -20.60 -9.78 11.82
CA PHE A 548 -20.50 -8.34 11.59
C PHE A 548 -21.77 -7.60 12.07
N TYR A 549 -22.94 -8.24 12.03
CA TYR A 549 -24.23 -7.62 12.36
C TYR A 549 -24.31 -6.93 13.72
N PRO A 550 -23.81 -7.50 14.83
CA PRO A 550 -23.94 -6.86 16.14
C PRO A 550 -23.24 -5.50 16.23
N PHE A 551 -22.33 -5.22 15.29
CA PHE A 551 -21.56 -3.98 15.24
C PHE A 551 -22.13 -2.94 14.26
N LEU A 552 -23.23 -3.24 13.58
CA LEU A 552 -23.89 -2.34 12.62
C LEU A 552 -25.15 -1.70 13.21
N LYS A 553 -25.26 -0.38 13.03
CA LYS A 553 -26.51 0.37 13.20
C LYS A 553 -26.74 1.26 11.98
N HIS A 554 -27.97 1.37 11.51
CA HIS A 554 -28.35 2.25 10.40
C HIS A 554 -29.09 3.45 10.95
N GLU A 555 -28.58 4.66 10.70
CA GLU A 555 -29.32 5.89 10.90
C GLU A 555 -30.09 6.19 9.61
N ILE A 556 -31.41 6.32 9.76
CA ILE A 556 -32.32 6.40 8.63
C ILE A 556 -32.51 7.84 8.20
N GLY A 557 -32.26 8.08 6.92
CA GLY A 557 -32.49 9.33 6.23
C GLY A 557 -33.67 9.18 5.26
N ASP A 558 -33.36 9.02 3.97
CA ASP A 558 -34.35 8.82 2.89
C ASP A 558 -34.87 7.37 2.75
N GLY A 559 -34.23 6.41 3.42
CA GLY A 559 -34.60 4.99 3.42
C GLY A 559 -34.34 4.24 2.10
N GLN A 560 -33.75 4.88 1.08
CA GLN A 560 -33.59 4.28 -0.25
C GLN A 560 -32.46 3.24 -0.27
N SER A 561 -31.45 3.42 0.57
CA SER A 561 -30.28 2.56 0.60
C SER A 561 -30.43 1.39 1.58
N THR A 562 -31.32 1.53 2.57
CA THR A 562 -31.59 0.57 3.63
C THR A 562 -32.63 -0.48 3.20
N PHE A 563 -32.31 -1.78 3.33
CA PHE A 563 -33.27 -2.86 3.12
C PHE A 563 -34.10 -3.09 4.39
N PHE A 564 -35.41 -3.27 4.21
CA PHE A 564 -36.37 -3.41 5.30
C PHE A 564 -36.05 -4.60 6.21
N TRP A 565 -35.75 -5.76 5.63
CA TRP A 565 -35.56 -7.00 6.40
C TRP A 565 -34.16 -7.20 6.95
N PHE A 566 -33.15 -6.75 6.23
CA PHE A 566 -31.78 -7.20 6.41
C PHE A 566 -30.85 -6.21 7.11
N ASN A 567 -31.29 -4.96 7.32
CA ASN A 567 -30.50 -3.91 7.95
C ASN A 567 -30.99 -3.63 9.38
N ASN A 568 -30.05 -3.26 10.25
CA ASN A 568 -30.33 -2.90 11.65
C ASN A 568 -30.79 -1.44 11.75
N TRP A 569 -32.01 -1.17 11.31
CA TRP A 569 -32.64 0.15 11.44
C TRP A 569 -33.54 0.28 12.68
N THR A 570 -33.87 -0.84 13.32
CA THR A 570 -34.56 -0.89 14.62
C THR A 570 -33.58 -1.19 15.74
N ASP A 571 -33.95 -0.87 16.98
CA ASP A 571 -33.16 -1.23 18.17
C ASP A 571 -33.20 -2.74 18.51
N ARG A 572 -33.96 -3.56 17.75
CA ARG A 572 -34.25 -4.97 18.06
C ARG A 572 -33.51 -5.99 17.20
N SER A 573 -32.42 -5.61 16.52
CA SER A 573 -31.71 -6.46 15.55
C SER A 573 -32.49 -6.58 14.21
N PRO A 574 -31.92 -7.17 13.14
CA PRO A 574 -32.56 -7.15 11.83
C PRO A 574 -33.79 -8.06 11.78
N LEU A 575 -34.87 -7.56 11.15
CA LEU A 575 -36.21 -8.16 11.18
C LEU A 575 -36.33 -9.50 10.45
N PHE A 576 -35.35 -9.90 9.62
CA PHE A 576 -35.37 -11.21 8.94
C PHE A 576 -35.32 -12.40 9.92
N VAL A 577 -34.87 -12.19 11.16
CA VAL A 577 -34.92 -13.23 12.22
C VAL A 577 -36.37 -13.57 12.60
N GLU A 578 -37.30 -12.64 12.37
CA GLU A 578 -38.74 -12.78 12.55
C GLU A 578 -39.49 -13.06 11.23
N GLY A 579 -38.74 -13.40 10.17
CA GLY A 579 -39.07 -13.27 8.73
C GLY A 579 -40.24 -14.09 8.17
N SER A 580 -41.15 -14.59 8.98
CA SER A 580 -42.40 -15.22 8.54
C SER A 580 -43.66 -14.41 8.90
N LEU A 581 -43.52 -13.24 9.51
CA LEU A 581 -44.65 -12.50 10.11
C LEU A 581 -45.30 -11.43 9.21
N TYR A 582 -44.63 -10.94 8.17
CA TYR A 582 -45.14 -9.85 7.33
C TYR A 582 -44.96 -10.19 5.85
N ASP A 583 -46.03 -10.10 5.05
CA ASP A 583 -46.08 -10.50 3.63
C ASP A 583 -45.28 -9.55 2.69
N ILE A 584 -44.15 -8.99 3.16
CA ILE A 584 -43.35 -7.98 2.44
C ILE A 584 -42.24 -8.66 1.63
N PRO A 585 -42.01 -8.25 0.37
CA PRO A 585 -40.91 -8.76 -0.45
C PRO A 585 -39.55 -8.69 0.26
N CYS A 586 -38.71 -9.71 0.09
CA CYS A 586 -37.40 -9.78 0.75
C CYS A 586 -36.45 -8.64 0.33
N ASP A 587 -36.61 -8.11 -0.88
CA ASP A 587 -35.81 -7.03 -1.46
C ASP A 587 -36.36 -5.62 -1.20
N ALA A 588 -37.47 -5.49 -0.46
CA ALA A 588 -38.11 -4.22 -0.16
C ALA A 588 -37.17 -3.22 0.54
N LYS A 589 -37.26 -1.94 0.14
CA LYS A 589 -36.52 -0.84 0.75
C LYS A 589 -37.31 -0.18 1.88
N LEU A 590 -36.61 0.45 2.81
CA LEU A 590 -37.26 1.19 3.89
C LEU A 590 -38.01 2.42 3.36
N ALA A 591 -37.56 3.02 2.26
CA ALA A 591 -38.27 4.11 1.57
C ALA A 591 -39.69 3.69 1.15
N ASP A 592 -39.88 2.45 0.71
CA ASP A 592 -41.19 1.92 0.30
C ASP A 592 -42.14 1.82 1.50
N ALA A 593 -41.59 1.52 2.68
CA ALA A 593 -42.32 1.52 3.94
C ALA A 593 -42.59 2.94 4.48
N LEU A 594 -41.64 3.87 4.35
CA LEU A 594 -41.79 5.27 4.78
C LEU A 594 -42.88 6.02 4.01
N ASN A 595 -43.05 5.71 2.73
CA ASN A 595 -44.04 6.38 1.88
C ASN A 595 -45.49 5.90 2.09
N ASN A 596 -45.75 4.96 3.02
CA ASN A 596 -47.06 4.38 3.38
C ASN A 596 -47.88 3.74 2.22
N PHE A 597 -47.45 3.88 0.96
CA PHE A 597 -48.21 3.48 -0.23
C PHE A 597 -48.06 1.99 -0.58
N VAL A 598 -46.92 1.40 -0.21
CA VAL A 598 -46.60 -0.01 -0.52
C VAL A 598 -47.12 -0.95 0.57
N LEU A 599 -47.10 -0.52 1.84
CA LEU A 599 -47.55 -1.33 2.99
C LEU A 599 -49.07 -1.50 3.07
N THR A 600 -49.84 -0.50 2.63
CA THR A 600 -51.31 -0.57 2.58
C THR A 600 -51.80 -1.62 1.59
N ASN A 601 -51.10 -1.80 0.47
CA ASN A 601 -51.51 -2.73 -0.60
C ASN A 601 -50.94 -4.15 -0.47
N ILE A 602 -49.85 -4.35 0.30
CA ILE A 602 -49.16 -5.65 0.38
C ILE A 602 -49.51 -6.44 1.65
N VAL A 603 -49.69 -5.77 2.79
CA VAL A 603 -49.89 -6.47 4.08
C VAL A 603 -51.37 -6.79 4.26
N SER A 604 -51.70 -8.09 4.30
CA SER A 604 -53.08 -8.60 4.34
C SER A 604 -53.82 -8.36 5.68
N SER A 605 -53.09 -8.33 6.81
CA SER A 605 -53.66 -8.21 8.16
C SER A 605 -53.46 -6.82 8.78
N GLU A 606 -54.51 -6.28 9.40
CA GLU A 606 -54.49 -5.00 10.14
C GLU A 606 -53.56 -5.02 11.36
N GLU A 607 -53.47 -6.13 12.08
CA GLU A 607 -52.57 -6.28 13.23
C GLU A 607 -51.10 -6.18 12.79
N ARG A 608 -50.78 -6.79 11.64
CA ARG A 608 -49.44 -6.72 11.03
C ARG A 608 -49.10 -5.29 10.59
N ARG A 609 -50.05 -4.57 10.00
CA ARG A 609 -49.88 -3.16 9.63
C ARG A 609 -49.60 -2.29 10.87
N ARG A 610 -50.34 -2.51 11.97
CA ARG A 610 -50.14 -1.79 13.22
C ARG A 610 -48.76 -2.07 13.85
N GLY A 611 -48.30 -3.32 13.81
CA GLY A 611 -46.96 -3.69 14.27
C GLY A 611 -45.84 -2.98 13.50
N ILE A 612 -45.95 -2.90 12.18
CA ILE A 612 -44.99 -2.16 11.34
C ILE A 612 -45.04 -0.66 11.64
N GLN A 613 -46.23 -0.07 11.75
CA GLN A 613 -46.38 1.35 12.10
C GLN A 613 -45.75 1.68 13.46
N GLN A 614 -45.87 0.80 14.46
CA GLN A 614 -45.21 0.99 15.76
C GLN A 614 -43.68 0.95 15.65
N LEU A 615 -43.13 0.03 14.84
CA LEU A 615 -41.68 -0.01 14.57
C LEU A 615 -41.21 1.27 13.89
N MET A 616 -41.96 1.79 12.92
CA MET A 616 -41.65 3.03 12.22
C MET A 616 -41.67 4.25 13.15
N THR A 617 -42.69 4.37 14.01
CA THR A 617 -42.78 5.47 15.00
C THR A 617 -41.68 5.41 16.05
N SER A 618 -41.15 4.22 16.35
CA SER A 618 -40.01 4.06 17.26
C SER A 618 -38.66 4.40 16.63
N THR A 619 -38.59 4.51 15.30
CA THR A 619 -37.34 4.76 14.57
C THR A 619 -37.13 6.25 14.35
N THR A 620 -35.97 6.78 14.75
CA THR A 620 -35.58 8.16 14.47
C THR A 620 -35.20 8.32 12.99
N VAL A 621 -36.00 9.06 12.24
CA VAL A 621 -35.74 9.40 10.83
C VAL A 621 -35.23 10.84 10.73
N ILE A 622 -34.14 11.06 10.00
CA ILE A 622 -33.55 12.39 9.78
C ILE A 622 -33.94 12.86 8.36
N PRO A 623 -34.90 13.79 8.21
CA PRO A 623 -35.38 14.20 6.89
C PRO A 623 -34.27 14.84 6.04
N LYS A 624 -34.25 14.56 4.73
CA LYS A 624 -33.35 15.16 3.72
C LYS A 624 -31.86 14.78 3.83
N LYS A 625 -31.49 13.79 4.65
CA LYS A 625 -30.15 13.20 4.69
C LYS A 625 -30.17 11.83 4.01
N GLN A 626 -29.06 11.40 3.42
CA GLN A 626 -28.90 10.01 2.98
C GLN A 626 -28.75 9.09 4.21
N ASP A 627 -29.18 7.83 4.10
CA ASP A 627 -28.97 6.87 5.19
C ASP A 627 -27.47 6.71 5.50
N GLU A 628 -27.13 6.64 6.78
CA GLU A 628 -25.75 6.46 7.23
C GLU A 628 -25.60 5.16 8.02
N ILE A 629 -24.46 4.49 7.82
CA ILE A 629 -24.12 3.27 8.55
C ILE A 629 -23.13 3.64 9.65
N ILE A 630 -23.44 3.23 10.87
CA ILE A 630 -22.62 3.45 12.07
C ILE A 630 -21.97 2.16 12.52
N TRP A 631 -20.68 2.26 12.83
CA TRP A 631 -19.90 1.19 13.42
C TRP A 631 -19.87 1.27 14.94
N CYS A 632 -20.69 0.44 15.59
CA CYS A 632 -20.92 0.45 17.04
C CYS A 632 -19.69 0.02 17.87
N ALA A 633 -18.68 -0.62 17.26
CA ALA A 633 -17.46 -1.00 17.98
C ALA A 633 -16.54 0.18 18.31
N THR A 634 -16.88 1.40 17.87
CA THR A 634 -16.08 2.61 18.11
C THR A 634 -16.96 3.76 18.58
N ARG A 635 -16.46 4.55 19.54
CA ARG A 635 -17.19 5.72 20.07
C ARG A 635 -17.52 6.79 19.02
N LYS A 636 -16.72 6.88 17.96
CA LYS A 636 -16.90 7.85 16.87
C LYS A 636 -17.81 7.36 15.74
N GLY A 637 -18.35 6.14 15.84
CA GLY A 637 -19.18 5.53 14.79
C GLY A 637 -18.46 5.20 13.48
N LYS A 638 -17.13 5.41 13.40
CA LYS A 638 -16.30 5.17 12.20
C LYS A 638 -15.47 3.90 12.37
N PHE A 639 -15.44 3.06 11.35
CA PHE A 639 -14.67 1.81 11.38
C PHE A 639 -13.17 2.07 11.64
N SER A 640 -12.61 1.34 12.61
CA SER A 640 -11.18 1.31 12.88
C SER A 640 -10.77 -0.13 13.18
N ILE A 641 -9.74 -0.64 12.49
CA ILE A 641 -9.23 -2.01 12.73
C ILE A 641 -8.85 -2.19 14.19
N SER A 642 -8.14 -1.21 14.78
CA SER A 642 -7.71 -1.26 16.17
C SER A 642 -8.89 -1.19 17.15
N GLY A 643 -9.92 -0.40 16.85
CA GLY A 643 -11.14 -0.33 17.66
C GLY A 643 -11.92 -1.65 17.63
N THR A 644 -12.14 -2.19 16.44
CA THR A 644 -12.80 -3.49 16.25
C THR A 644 -12.01 -4.63 16.92
N TRP A 645 -10.68 -4.63 16.80
CA TRP A 645 -9.84 -5.61 17.51
C TRP A 645 -10.00 -5.52 19.03
N ASN A 646 -10.12 -4.31 19.58
CA ASN A 646 -10.30 -4.11 21.01
C ASN A 646 -11.63 -4.65 21.53
N GLU A 647 -12.68 -4.67 20.71
CA GLU A 647 -13.97 -5.27 21.06
C GLU A 647 -14.00 -6.80 20.90
N LEU A 648 -13.26 -7.35 19.94
CA LEU A 648 -13.24 -8.80 19.69
C LEU A 648 -12.27 -9.59 20.58
N ARG A 649 -11.26 -8.93 21.16
CA ARG A 649 -10.25 -9.59 22.00
C ARG A 649 -10.81 -9.95 23.37
N ASN A 650 -10.17 -10.91 24.01
CA ASN A 650 -10.35 -11.14 25.44
C ASN A 650 -9.86 -9.90 26.22
N LYS A 651 -10.66 -9.44 27.19
CA LYS A 651 -10.37 -8.28 28.05
C LYS A 651 -10.02 -8.75 29.46
N SER A 652 -9.12 -8.05 30.13
CA SER A 652 -8.81 -8.25 31.55
C SER A 652 -8.87 -6.94 32.32
N GLY A 653 -8.89 -7.01 33.66
CA GLY A 653 -8.89 -5.83 34.51
C GLY A 653 -7.59 -5.03 34.39
N LYS A 654 -7.67 -3.70 34.52
CA LYS A 654 -6.49 -2.85 34.47
C LYS A 654 -5.60 -3.10 35.69
N VAL A 655 -4.30 -3.22 35.46
CA VAL A 655 -3.32 -3.50 36.51
C VAL A 655 -2.56 -2.25 36.93
N ILE A 656 -2.49 -1.92 38.21
CA ILE A 656 -1.95 -0.64 38.69
C ILE A 656 -0.46 -0.46 38.31
N TRP A 657 0.28 -1.57 38.22
CA TRP A 657 1.71 -1.57 37.90
C TRP A 657 2.05 -1.26 36.44
N TYR A 658 1.08 -1.16 35.51
CA TYR A 658 1.43 -0.94 34.09
C TYR A 658 2.18 0.37 33.84
N LYS A 659 1.99 1.38 34.70
CA LYS A 659 2.69 2.67 34.61
C LYS A 659 4.18 2.56 34.99
N LEU A 660 4.57 1.46 35.64
CA LEU A 660 5.94 1.19 36.08
C LEU A 660 6.74 0.36 35.05
N VAL A 661 6.12 -0.10 33.94
CA VAL A 661 6.67 -1.06 32.94
C VAL A 661 6.46 -0.62 31.49
#